data_AF-C6PTC9-F1
#
_entry.id   AF-C6PTC9-F1
#
_cell.length_a   1.000
_cell.length_b   1.000
_cell.length_c   1.000
_cell.angle_alpha   90.00
_cell.angle_beta   90.00
_cell.angle_gamma   90.00
#
_symmetry.space_group_name_H-M   'P 1'
#
loop_
_entity.id
_entity.type
_entity.pdbx_description
1 polymer ?
#
loop_
_entity_poly.entity_id
_entity_poly.type
_entity_poly.pdbx_seq_one_letter_code
_entity_poly.pdbx_strand_id
1 'polypeptide(L)'
;MFNSLSIIQINKLLESRMEKCELISDLSLSRGEYVQLLEKVIDSLEYAYKSGNLDLLVKNNQLVFATILVYIAMYEYEGNYWDKAKEVLQLSELSQQRRDILGDNVLRIINKYNLKKFDNGGYKYITPIICHAGIPNKSLPGIFDIMLDNYDDNTLTAEALIDNIKYFIKYKVDKTVYRFITFNEDRAITFLHDLRDLVTIVEDNELNLSELLDKFSYLDERIITQYCKWRKEKKVDKEKKRNRNRILSPKIKFDGISLGVYLHLPSQHISKQYNDFVEWSIEYDSGEIINVTGDLYYQNRECITDEQNIVLKPSKTYKINLSYNDEVLGEWVFDGINGDQHYIIFDEDDNVVKGNNISTKTITCILKEDCKIAEKGLVVTYYNLPNKHWFDFNCVGITLLDECDSISLISTNGEVKIQYKKVNIIELQDGNFLFNEGCKRDEIPIYSGVLPKISLEYENSFYKNIMIDTYSLTIVNLKENINLLQNLKSSDYEIINNRIIIDLNEIEIFKKIIYGEYEIRVLDGRNIKRVFTLRYLPKISISENNLGKWPKDKKGYVNNSFKVICQNNVTFSFSDCIQEEVIDGSMKNISIESLTRSEYLIGTVEIIQFNKAITFPLKKKIRNLQWSLIKEGEQKVQWEKDPNTLFISQLMDNNYNLVLKINDDISDEYTIKLFLFRL
;
A
#
# COMPACT_ATOMS: atom_id res chain seq x y z
N MET A 1 17.93 -32.28 10.26
CA MET A 1 16.77 -33.14 10.64
C MET A 1 16.77 -34.48 9.90
N PHE A 2 17.33 -34.57 8.68
CA PHE A 2 17.14 -35.75 7.82
C PHE A 2 18.22 -36.82 7.90
N ASN A 3 19.38 -36.55 8.54
CA ASN A 3 20.54 -37.45 8.53
C ASN A 3 20.22 -38.93 8.82
N SER A 4 19.36 -39.23 9.79
CA SER A 4 19.01 -40.60 10.20
C SER A 4 17.85 -41.25 9.42
N LEU A 5 17.20 -40.52 8.51
CA LEU A 5 16.01 -41.00 7.81
C LEU A 5 16.33 -41.51 6.39
N SER A 6 15.62 -42.54 5.94
CA SER A 6 15.63 -42.98 4.53
C SER A 6 14.78 -42.04 3.65
N ILE A 7 14.98 -42.07 2.33
CA ILE A 7 14.18 -41.26 1.39
C ILE A 7 12.67 -41.53 1.55
N ILE A 8 12.29 -42.79 1.78
CA ILE A 8 10.89 -43.18 2.00
C ILE A 8 10.33 -42.56 3.29
N GLN A 9 11.13 -42.54 4.37
CA GLN A 9 10.74 -41.91 5.64
C GLN A 9 10.62 -40.39 5.49
N ILE A 10 11.53 -39.76 4.75
CA ILE A 10 11.47 -38.33 4.47
C ILE A 10 10.25 -38.02 3.61
N ASN A 11 9.96 -38.81 2.57
CA ASN A 11 8.79 -38.61 1.73
C ASN A 11 7.50 -38.60 2.57
N LYS A 12 7.32 -39.57 3.48
CA LYS A 12 6.18 -39.60 4.41
C LYS A 12 6.13 -38.40 5.36
N LEU A 13 7.27 -37.93 5.85
CA LEU A 13 7.35 -36.74 6.69
C LEU A 13 6.92 -35.47 5.93
N LEU A 14 7.24 -35.39 4.63
CA LEU A 14 6.80 -34.28 3.79
C LEU A 14 5.29 -34.35 3.49
N GLU A 15 4.69 -35.53 3.41
CA GLU A 15 3.24 -35.69 3.18
C GLU A 15 2.42 -34.99 4.25
N SER A 16 2.75 -35.17 5.53
CA SER A 16 2.02 -34.54 6.64
C SER A 16 2.20 -33.03 6.74
N ARG A 17 3.28 -32.48 6.15
CA ARG A 17 3.54 -31.03 6.13
C ARG A 17 2.88 -30.35 4.92
N MET A 18 2.85 -31.03 3.78
CA MET A 18 2.38 -30.47 2.51
C MET A 18 0.89 -30.11 2.53
N GLU A 19 0.07 -30.80 3.35
CA GLU A 19 -1.37 -30.51 3.50
C GLU A 19 -1.68 -29.08 3.96
N LYS A 20 -0.70 -28.40 4.60
CA LYS A 20 -0.85 -27.02 5.09
C LYS A 20 -0.16 -25.98 4.19
N CYS A 21 0.36 -26.40 3.05
CA CYS A 21 1.15 -25.56 2.16
C CYS A 21 0.27 -25.01 1.02
N GLU A 22 0.51 -23.75 0.63
CA GLU A 22 -0.03 -23.20 -0.61
C GLU A 22 0.96 -23.38 -1.77
N LEU A 23 2.27 -23.26 -1.46
CA LEU A 23 3.40 -23.49 -2.34
C LEU A 23 4.32 -24.58 -1.76
N ILE A 24 5.04 -25.31 -2.62
CA ILE A 24 6.02 -26.32 -2.17
C ILE A 24 7.12 -25.69 -1.30
N SER A 25 7.50 -24.43 -1.54
CA SER A 25 8.43 -23.67 -0.70
C SER A 25 7.98 -23.54 0.76
N ASP A 26 6.69 -23.70 1.07
CA ASP A 26 6.15 -23.49 2.43
C ASP A 26 6.61 -24.56 3.42
N LEU A 27 7.15 -25.66 2.91
CA LEU A 27 7.91 -26.63 3.69
C LEU A 27 9.05 -25.98 4.49
N SER A 28 9.51 -24.79 4.10
CA SER A 28 10.47 -23.94 4.82
C SER A 28 11.75 -24.69 5.25
N LEU A 29 12.30 -25.54 4.36
CA LEU A 29 13.52 -26.28 4.66
C LEU A 29 14.72 -25.32 4.67
N SER A 30 15.55 -25.41 5.70
CA SER A 30 16.82 -24.68 5.72
C SER A 30 17.75 -25.15 4.60
N ARG A 31 18.76 -24.33 4.24
CA ARG A 31 19.77 -24.76 3.25
C ARG A 31 20.46 -26.06 3.67
N GLY A 32 20.72 -26.24 4.96
CA GLY A 32 21.31 -27.47 5.50
C GLY A 32 20.41 -28.70 5.31
N GLU A 33 19.10 -28.57 5.56
CA GLU A 33 18.15 -29.67 5.32
C GLU A 33 17.98 -30.00 3.85
N TYR A 34 17.96 -28.98 2.99
CA TYR A 34 17.95 -29.17 1.54
C TYR A 34 19.19 -29.94 1.06
N VAL A 35 20.39 -29.58 1.54
CA VAL A 35 21.63 -30.30 1.19
C VAL A 35 21.59 -31.75 1.68
N GLN A 36 21.14 -32.00 2.91
CA GLN A 36 20.96 -33.37 3.43
C GLN A 36 19.99 -34.21 2.60
N LEU A 37 18.91 -33.58 2.11
CA LEU A 37 17.94 -34.23 1.24
C LEU A 37 18.53 -34.56 -0.13
N LEU A 38 19.28 -33.61 -0.70
CA LEU A 38 19.95 -33.75 -1.98
C LEU A 38 20.98 -34.89 -1.96
N GLU A 39 21.85 -34.94 -0.94
CA GLU A 39 22.86 -35.99 -0.77
C GLU A 39 22.23 -37.39 -0.81
N LYS A 40 21.12 -37.60 -0.09
CA LYS A 40 20.42 -38.90 -0.08
C LYS A 40 19.87 -39.29 -1.44
N VAL A 41 19.41 -38.31 -2.21
CA VAL A 41 18.78 -38.55 -3.51
C VAL A 41 19.82 -38.80 -4.60
N ILE A 42 20.99 -38.17 -4.56
CA ILE A 42 22.07 -38.38 -5.54
C ILE A 42 22.47 -39.86 -5.63
N ASP A 43 22.70 -40.52 -4.49
CA ASP A 43 23.07 -41.95 -4.46
C ASP A 43 22.01 -42.84 -5.12
N SER A 44 20.73 -42.55 -4.86
CA SER A 44 19.61 -43.31 -5.42
C SER A 44 19.37 -42.98 -6.89
N LEU A 45 19.62 -41.75 -7.30
CA LEU A 45 19.49 -41.27 -8.67
C LEU A 45 20.51 -41.93 -9.59
N GLU A 46 21.78 -41.99 -9.20
CA GLU A 46 22.82 -42.57 -10.04
C GLU A 46 22.50 -44.04 -10.39
N TYR A 47 22.07 -44.82 -9.39
CA TYR A 47 21.64 -46.20 -9.59
C TYR A 47 20.40 -46.32 -10.48
N ALA A 48 19.38 -45.48 -10.25
CA ALA A 48 18.16 -45.49 -11.06
C ALA A 48 18.40 -45.05 -12.51
N TYR A 49 19.34 -44.14 -12.75
CA TYR A 49 19.76 -43.71 -14.09
C TYR A 49 20.46 -44.84 -14.84
N LYS A 50 21.41 -45.53 -14.20
CA LYS A 50 22.11 -46.69 -14.80
C LYS A 50 21.19 -47.86 -15.10
N SER A 51 20.16 -48.07 -14.27
CA SER A 51 19.20 -49.18 -14.40
C SER A 51 17.94 -48.84 -15.21
N GLY A 52 17.79 -47.60 -15.69
CA GLY A 52 16.60 -47.16 -16.45
C GLY A 52 15.32 -47.01 -15.63
N ASN A 53 15.40 -47.06 -14.28
CA ASN A 53 14.25 -47.12 -13.37
C ASN A 53 13.88 -45.76 -12.75
N LEU A 54 14.21 -44.65 -13.40
CA LEU A 54 13.96 -43.30 -12.88
C LEU A 54 12.46 -43.06 -12.57
N ASP A 55 11.56 -43.46 -13.45
CA ASP A 55 10.11 -43.27 -13.24
C ASP A 55 9.60 -44.01 -11.99
N LEU A 56 10.08 -45.23 -11.75
CA LEU A 56 9.76 -45.99 -10.53
C LEU A 56 10.29 -45.30 -9.27
N LEU A 57 11.53 -44.81 -9.28
CA LEU A 57 12.12 -44.10 -8.16
C LEU A 57 11.34 -42.82 -7.83
N VAL A 58 10.99 -42.04 -8.85
CA VAL A 58 10.21 -40.80 -8.70
C VAL A 58 8.79 -41.10 -8.22
N LYS A 59 8.11 -42.10 -8.79
CA LYS A 59 6.76 -42.50 -8.37
C LYS A 59 6.68 -42.93 -6.91
N ASN A 60 7.74 -43.57 -6.38
CA ASN A 60 7.77 -44.01 -4.99
C ASN A 60 8.15 -42.88 -4.00
N ASN A 61 8.70 -41.76 -4.50
CA ASN A 61 9.23 -40.67 -3.66
C ASN A 61 8.83 -39.29 -4.20
N GLN A 62 7.56 -39.15 -4.62
CA GLN A 62 7.07 -38.01 -5.40
C GLN A 62 7.33 -36.66 -4.74
N LEU A 63 7.08 -36.53 -3.43
CA LEU A 63 7.27 -35.27 -2.71
C LEU A 63 8.73 -34.91 -2.56
N VAL A 64 9.61 -35.88 -2.32
CA VAL A 64 11.05 -35.63 -2.24
C VAL A 64 11.56 -35.02 -3.55
N PHE A 65 11.21 -35.61 -4.70
CA PHE A 65 11.65 -35.09 -5.99
C PHE A 65 11.01 -33.74 -6.33
N ALA A 66 9.72 -33.54 -6.04
CA ALA A 66 9.08 -32.25 -6.26
C ALA A 66 9.72 -31.15 -5.39
N THR A 67 10.02 -31.48 -4.13
CA THR A 67 10.69 -30.57 -3.18
C THR A 67 12.09 -30.22 -3.67
N ILE A 68 12.93 -31.19 -4.03
CA ILE A 68 14.28 -30.92 -4.54
C ILE A 68 14.24 -30.01 -5.76
N LEU A 69 13.36 -30.27 -6.73
CA LEU A 69 13.26 -29.45 -7.94
C LEU A 69 12.92 -28.00 -7.63
N VAL A 70 11.96 -27.77 -6.73
CA VAL A 70 11.60 -26.42 -6.27
C VAL A 70 12.74 -25.76 -5.48
N TYR A 71 13.45 -26.51 -4.65
CA TYR A 71 14.54 -25.97 -3.84
C TYR A 71 15.82 -25.71 -4.65
N ILE A 72 16.06 -26.43 -5.75
CA ILE A 72 17.04 -26.06 -6.78
C ILE A 72 16.68 -24.69 -7.37
N ALA A 73 15.40 -24.46 -7.69
CA ALA A 73 14.96 -23.16 -8.18
C ALA A 73 15.10 -22.05 -7.12
N MET A 74 14.91 -22.37 -5.84
CA MET A 74 15.02 -21.41 -4.75
C MET A 74 16.47 -21.01 -4.45
N TYR A 75 17.37 -21.99 -4.27
CA TYR A 75 18.72 -21.75 -3.78
C TYR A 75 19.76 -21.54 -4.88
N GLU A 76 19.60 -22.24 -6.02
CA GLU A 76 20.68 -22.42 -7.01
C GLU A 76 20.34 -21.82 -8.39
N TYR A 77 19.15 -21.23 -8.58
CA TYR A 77 18.70 -20.76 -9.90
C TYR A 77 19.54 -19.61 -10.47
N GLU A 78 20.01 -19.81 -11.70
CA GLU A 78 20.85 -18.84 -12.42
C GLU A 78 20.30 -18.41 -13.79
N GLY A 79 19.07 -18.79 -14.15
CA GLY A 79 18.43 -18.43 -15.42
C GLY A 79 18.12 -19.66 -16.28
N ASN A 80 19.09 -20.59 -16.40
CA ASN A 80 18.91 -21.85 -17.11
C ASN A 80 18.66 -23.00 -16.12
N TYR A 81 17.37 -23.27 -15.85
CA TYR A 81 16.96 -24.17 -14.79
C TYR A 81 17.44 -25.62 -14.97
N TRP A 82 17.23 -26.22 -16.14
CA TRP A 82 17.52 -27.65 -16.34
C TRP A 82 19.02 -27.96 -16.36
N ASP A 83 19.84 -27.04 -16.87
CA ASP A 83 21.29 -27.22 -16.81
C ASP A 83 21.81 -27.11 -15.37
N LYS A 84 21.25 -26.19 -14.58
CA LYS A 84 21.57 -26.12 -13.15
C LYS A 84 21.09 -27.36 -12.40
N ALA A 85 19.88 -27.85 -12.69
CA ALA A 85 19.38 -29.08 -12.08
C ALA A 85 20.26 -30.29 -12.41
N LYS A 86 20.76 -30.40 -13.65
CA LYS A 86 21.71 -31.43 -14.06
C LYS A 86 23.01 -31.37 -13.25
N GLU A 87 23.58 -30.17 -13.07
CA GLU A 87 24.77 -29.93 -12.27
C GLU A 87 24.56 -30.32 -10.79
N VAL A 88 23.50 -29.81 -10.17
CA VAL A 88 23.20 -30.00 -8.75
C VAL A 88 22.85 -31.46 -8.42
N LEU A 89 22.13 -32.14 -9.31
CA LEU A 89 21.82 -33.57 -9.18
C LEU A 89 22.99 -34.48 -9.58
N GLN A 90 24.14 -33.91 -9.97
CA GLN A 90 25.36 -34.62 -10.40
C GLN A 90 25.11 -35.64 -11.52
N LEU A 91 24.28 -35.25 -12.49
CA LEU A 91 23.91 -36.12 -13.61
C LEU A 91 24.80 -35.83 -14.82
N SER A 92 25.28 -36.90 -15.47
CA SER A 92 26.04 -36.79 -16.71
C SER A 92 25.20 -36.21 -17.86
N GLU A 93 23.91 -36.52 -17.90
CA GLU A 93 22.96 -36.02 -18.88
C GLU A 93 21.54 -35.89 -18.29
N LEU A 94 20.75 -34.95 -18.82
CA LEU A 94 19.34 -34.80 -18.49
C LEU A 94 18.52 -34.63 -19.77
N SER A 95 18.16 -35.76 -20.40
CA SER A 95 17.39 -35.81 -21.65
C SER A 95 15.96 -35.28 -21.49
N GLN A 96 15.30 -34.96 -22.60
CA GLN A 96 13.93 -34.42 -22.58
C GLN A 96 12.95 -35.37 -21.85
N GLN A 97 13.02 -36.68 -22.10
CA GLN A 97 12.18 -37.68 -21.42
C GLN A 97 12.35 -37.65 -19.89
N ARG A 98 13.58 -37.44 -19.39
CA ARG A 98 13.85 -37.39 -17.95
C ARG A 98 13.35 -36.07 -17.35
N ARG A 99 13.46 -34.96 -18.09
CA ARG A 99 12.85 -33.67 -17.72
C ARG A 99 11.33 -33.78 -17.64
N ASP A 100 10.71 -34.53 -18.55
CA ASP A 100 9.27 -34.79 -18.54
C ASP A 100 8.85 -35.58 -17.30
N ILE A 101 9.55 -36.66 -16.95
CA ILE A 101 9.26 -37.44 -15.73
C ILE A 101 9.35 -36.57 -14.47
N LEU A 102 10.41 -35.79 -14.33
CA LEU A 102 10.64 -34.91 -13.18
C LEU A 102 9.62 -33.76 -13.13
N GLY A 103 9.36 -33.12 -14.27
CA GLY A 103 8.42 -32.01 -14.40
C GLY A 103 6.98 -32.43 -14.18
N ASP A 104 6.54 -33.54 -14.78
CA ASP A 104 5.19 -34.09 -14.57
C ASP A 104 4.98 -34.50 -13.12
N ASN A 105 6.01 -34.98 -12.42
CA ASN A 105 5.91 -35.26 -10.99
C ASN A 105 5.56 -34.00 -10.17
N VAL A 106 6.17 -32.84 -10.48
CA VAL A 106 5.83 -31.57 -9.83
C VAL A 106 4.37 -31.21 -10.09
N LEU A 107 3.92 -31.30 -11.35
CA LEU A 107 2.52 -31.03 -11.71
C LEU A 107 1.54 -31.99 -11.00
N ARG A 108 1.91 -33.27 -10.84
CA ARG A 108 1.10 -34.23 -10.08
C ARG A 108 1.01 -33.87 -8.61
N ILE A 109 2.11 -33.44 -7.98
CA ILE A 109 2.10 -32.99 -6.59
C ILE A 109 1.23 -31.74 -6.41
N ILE A 110 1.35 -30.77 -7.30
CA ILE A 110 0.51 -29.55 -7.29
C ILE A 110 -0.98 -29.94 -7.33
N ASN A 111 -1.36 -30.85 -8.22
CA ASN A 111 -2.74 -31.31 -8.31
C ASN A 111 -3.17 -32.16 -7.10
N LYS A 112 -2.32 -33.07 -6.63
CA LYS A 112 -2.63 -34.00 -5.53
C LYS A 112 -2.94 -33.27 -4.22
N TYR A 113 -2.20 -32.21 -3.92
CA TYR A 113 -2.35 -31.44 -2.68
C TYR A 113 -3.12 -30.13 -2.88
N ASN A 114 -3.78 -29.95 -4.04
CA ASN A 114 -4.51 -28.74 -4.40
C ASN A 114 -3.70 -27.44 -4.19
N LEU A 115 -2.40 -27.49 -4.50
CA LEU A 115 -1.51 -26.33 -4.41
C LEU A 115 -1.86 -25.31 -5.50
N LYS A 116 -1.41 -24.08 -5.30
CA LYS A 116 -1.68 -22.98 -6.23
C LYS A 116 -1.16 -23.28 -7.64
N LYS A 117 -2.00 -23.06 -8.65
CA LYS A 117 -1.66 -23.26 -10.06
C LYS A 117 -1.29 -21.93 -10.72
N PHE A 118 -0.31 -21.97 -11.62
CA PHE A 118 0.17 -20.80 -12.35
C PHE A 118 0.11 -21.07 -13.85
N ASP A 119 -0.83 -20.43 -14.56
CA ASP A 119 -0.96 -20.54 -16.03
C ASP A 119 -0.80 -19.15 -16.67
N ASN A 120 0.25 -18.95 -17.47
CA ASN A 120 0.57 -17.64 -18.07
C ASN A 120 1.38 -17.67 -19.38
N GLY A 121 1.37 -18.77 -20.12
CA GLY A 121 2.14 -18.87 -21.38
C GLY A 121 3.66 -19.01 -21.19
N GLY A 122 4.12 -19.43 -20.00
CA GLY A 122 5.51 -19.82 -19.76
C GLY A 122 5.80 -21.29 -20.11
N TYR A 123 7.04 -21.74 -19.87
CA TYR A 123 7.41 -23.15 -20.06
C TYR A 123 6.62 -24.09 -19.14
N LYS A 124 6.06 -25.16 -19.71
CA LYS A 124 5.18 -26.16 -19.05
C LYS A 124 5.66 -26.57 -17.64
N TYR A 125 6.94 -26.91 -17.47
CA TYR A 125 7.46 -27.38 -16.19
C TYR A 125 8.22 -26.32 -15.40
N ILE A 126 9.05 -25.52 -16.08
CA ILE A 126 9.95 -24.58 -15.41
C ILE A 126 9.14 -23.48 -14.71
N THR A 127 8.06 -23.00 -15.35
CA THR A 127 7.27 -21.90 -14.79
C THR A 127 6.60 -22.31 -13.46
N PRO A 128 5.88 -23.44 -13.38
CA PRO A 128 5.37 -23.94 -12.11
C PRO A 128 6.44 -24.13 -11.04
N ILE A 129 7.58 -24.77 -11.37
CA ILE A 129 8.67 -25.00 -10.42
C ILE A 129 9.18 -23.70 -9.82
N ILE A 130 9.45 -22.69 -10.66
CA ILE A 130 9.95 -21.39 -10.20
C ILE A 130 8.89 -20.66 -9.37
N CYS A 131 7.62 -20.68 -9.78
CA CYS A 131 6.56 -19.99 -9.03
C CYS A 131 6.34 -20.62 -7.64
N HIS A 132 6.47 -21.94 -7.52
CA HIS A 132 6.43 -22.63 -6.23
C HIS A 132 7.70 -22.47 -5.38
N ALA A 133 8.78 -21.89 -5.92
CA ALA A 133 9.99 -21.54 -5.17
C ALA A 133 9.90 -20.16 -4.51
N GLY A 134 8.87 -19.36 -4.81
CA GLY A 134 8.77 -17.97 -4.40
C GLY A 134 9.79 -17.09 -5.15
N ILE A 135 10.59 -16.32 -4.41
CA ILE A 135 11.67 -15.50 -4.98
C ILE A 135 13.01 -16.24 -4.84
N PRO A 136 13.66 -16.67 -5.94
CA PRO A 136 15.00 -17.27 -5.89
C PRO A 136 16.05 -16.36 -5.29
N ASN A 137 17.08 -16.93 -4.66
CA ASN A 137 18.16 -16.17 -4.01
C ASN A 137 18.86 -15.19 -4.97
N LYS A 138 19.09 -15.60 -6.22
CA LYS A 138 19.70 -14.74 -7.26
C LYS A 138 18.90 -13.46 -7.51
N SER A 139 17.58 -13.51 -7.32
CA SER A 139 16.66 -12.42 -7.67
C SER A 139 16.33 -11.50 -6.48
N LEU A 140 16.78 -11.83 -5.27
CA LEU A 140 16.57 -11.00 -4.08
C LEU A 140 17.29 -9.63 -4.14
N PRO A 141 18.54 -9.51 -4.66
CA PRO A 141 19.24 -8.23 -4.74
C PRO A 141 18.43 -7.09 -5.37
N GLY A 142 17.69 -7.35 -6.44
CA GLY A 142 16.88 -6.32 -7.11
C GLY A 142 15.75 -5.78 -6.22
N ILE A 143 15.15 -6.61 -5.36
CA ILE A 143 14.18 -6.13 -4.37
C ILE A 143 14.89 -5.41 -3.23
N PHE A 144 16.06 -5.89 -2.78
CA PHE A 144 16.83 -5.21 -1.74
C PHE A 144 17.25 -3.80 -2.17
N ASP A 145 17.63 -3.61 -3.44
CA ASP A 145 17.87 -2.29 -4.03
C ASP A 145 16.65 -1.38 -3.89
N ILE A 146 15.48 -1.86 -4.33
CA ILE A 146 14.23 -1.10 -4.27
C ILE A 146 13.84 -0.79 -2.83
N MET A 147 13.92 -1.75 -1.91
CA MET A 147 13.59 -1.53 -0.50
C MET A 147 14.54 -0.55 0.15
N LEU A 148 15.83 -0.68 -0.10
CA LEU A 148 16.83 0.24 0.44
C LEU A 148 16.71 1.65 -0.14
N ASP A 149 16.17 1.81 -1.34
CA ASP A 149 15.88 3.12 -1.91
C ASP A 149 14.61 3.76 -1.29
N ASN A 150 13.79 3.02 -0.54
CA ASN A 150 12.49 3.48 0.01
C ASN A 150 12.26 3.12 1.50
N TYR A 151 13.30 2.75 2.26
CA TYR A 151 13.13 2.14 3.61
C TYR A 151 12.66 3.12 4.70
N ASP A 152 12.88 4.40 4.45
CA ASP A 152 12.59 5.54 5.33
C ASP A 152 11.32 6.29 4.89
N ASP A 153 10.62 5.78 3.88
CA ASP A 153 9.33 6.26 3.42
C ASP A 153 8.20 5.43 4.05
N ASN A 154 7.70 5.93 5.18
CA ASN A 154 6.58 5.31 5.90
C ASN A 154 5.23 5.51 5.17
N THR A 155 5.17 6.34 4.11
CA THR A 155 3.94 6.60 3.35
C THR A 155 3.76 5.65 2.17
N LEU A 156 4.85 5.12 1.62
CA LEU A 156 4.80 4.16 0.52
C LEU A 156 4.31 2.80 1.05
N THR A 157 3.06 2.41 0.84
CA THR A 157 2.59 1.09 1.29
C THR A 157 3.18 -0.06 0.46
N ALA A 158 3.09 -1.29 0.96
CA ALA A 158 3.54 -2.46 0.21
C ALA A 158 2.72 -2.65 -1.08
N GLU A 159 1.43 -2.32 -1.05
CA GLU A 159 0.53 -2.32 -2.21
C GLU A 159 0.97 -1.28 -3.24
N ALA A 160 1.23 -0.05 -2.81
CA ALA A 160 1.74 1.00 -3.69
C ALA A 160 3.08 0.61 -4.31
N LEU A 161 3.95 -0.08 -3.55
CA LEU A 161 5.21 -0.60 -4.06
C LEU A 161 4.99 -1.74 -5.07
N ILE A 162 4.03 -2.63 -4.83
CA ILE A 162 3.65 -3.70 -5.78
C ILE A 162 3.18 -3.09 -7.10
N ASP A 163 2.30 -2.08 -7.05
CA ASP A 163 1.85 -1.37 -8.23
C ASP A 163 3.00 -0.67 -8.94
N ASN A 164 3.89 -0.03 -8.18
CA ASN A 164 5.07 0.58 -8.75
C ASN A 164 5.93 -0.44 -9.51
N ILE A 165 6.16 -1.62 -8.93
CA ILE A 165 6.92 -2.70 -9.57
C ILE A 165 6.17 -3.27 -10.79
N LYS A 166 4.85 -3.44 -10.71
CA LYS A 166 4.05 -4.01 -11.81
C LYS A 166 4.03 -3.08 -13.02
N TYR A 167 3.87 -1.77 -12.81
CA TYR A 167 3.52 -0.82 -13.86
C TYR A 167 4.64 0.15 -14.25
N PHE A 168 5.51 0.56 -13.32
CA PHE A 168 6.49 1.62 -13.59
C PHE A 168 7.94 1.13 -13.59
N ILE A 169 8.33 0.32 -12.60
CA ILE A 169 9.72 -0.12 -12.40
C ILE A 169 9.92 -1.62 -12.66
N LYS A 170 9.08 -2.23 -13.51
CA LYS A 170 9.17 -3.65 -13.88
C LYS A 170 10.57 -4.06 -14.33
N TYR A 171 11.30 -3.16 -15.00
CA TYR A 171 12.66 -3.40 -15.49
C TYR A 171 13.72 -3.45 -14.38
N LYS A 172 13.42 -2.98 -13.16
CA LYS A 172 14.33 -3.04 -12.00
C LYS A 172 14.32 -4.39 -11.29
N VAL A 173 13.37 -5.28 -11.62
CA VAL A 173 13.26 -6.59 -11.00
C VAL A 173 13.36 -7.73 -12.02
N ASP A 174 13.88 -8.87 -11.58
CA ASP A 174 13.88 -10.08 -12.38
C ASP A 174 12.45 -10.56 -12.67
N LYS A 175 12.29 -11.29 -13.78
CA LYS A 175 11.00 -11.91 -14.16
C LYS A 175 10.43 -12.81 -13.06
N THR A 176 11.26 -13.42 -12.22
CA THR A 176 10.85 -14.27 -11.09
C THR A 176 10.18 -13.46 -9.98
N VAL A 177 10.74 -12.31 -9.62
CA VAL A 177 10.16 -11.35 -8.67
C VAL A 177 8.84 -10.82 -9.20
N TYR A 178 8.81 -10.38 -10.46
CA TYR A 178 7.58 -9.90 -11.09
C TYR A 178 6.47 -10.96 -11.04
N ARG A 179 6.79 -12.24 -11.33
CA ARG A 179 5.84 -13.35 -11.22
C ARG A 179 5.38 -13.58 -9.79
N PHE A 180 6.28 -13.52 -8.82
CA PHE A 180 5.92 -13.66 -7.41
C PHE A 180 4.92 -12.58 -6.98
N ILE A 181 5.20 -11.31 -7.28
CA ILE A 181 4.33 -10.18 -6.98
C ILE A 181 2.98 -10.28 -7.71
N THR A 182 3.01 -10.68 -8.99
CA THR A 182 1.80 -10.75 -9.82
C THR A 182 0.88 -11.89 -9.39
N PHE A 183 1.44 -13.06 -9.04
CA PHE A 183 0.64 -14.24 -8.77
C PHE A 183 0.39 -14.49 -7.30
N ASN A 184 1.19 -13.92 -6.39
CA ASN A 184 1.07 -14.13 -4.95
C ASN A 184 0.97 -12.80 -4.21
N GLU A 185 0.06 -11.94 -4.64
CA GLU A 185 -0.08 -10.56 -4.16
C GLU A 185 -0.17 -10.44 -2.63
N ASP A 186 -1.11 -11.13 -1.96
CA ASP A 186 -1.20 -11.17 -0.48
C ASP A 186 0.14 -11.54 0.21
N ARG A 187 0.82 -12.54 -0.35
CA ARG A 187 2.10 -13.01 0.18
C ARG A 187 3.23 -12.03 -0.15
N ALA A 188 3.16 -11.35 -1.28
CA ALA A 188 4.09 -10.31 -1.67
C ALA A 188 3.94 -9.09 -0.77
N ILE A 189 2.72 -8.67 -0.42
CA ILE A 189 2.45 -7.61 0.56
C ILE A 189 3.15 -7.94 1.88
N THR A 190 2.90 -9.15 2.41
CA THR A 190 3.54 -9.66 3.63
C THR A 190 5.06 -9.61 3.54
N PHE A 191 5.62 -10.20 2.49
CA PHE A 191 7.06 -10.26 2.28
C PHE A 191 7.70 -8.87 2.19
N LEU A 192 7.04 -7.92 1.52
CA LEU A 192 7.54 -6.56 1.35
C LEU A 192 7.50 -5.77 2.66
N HIS A 193 6.47 -5.95 3.50
CA HIS A 193 6.44 -5.40 4.86
C HIS A 193 7.58 -5.96 5.73
N ASP A 194 7.70 -7.29 5.81
CA ASP A 194 8.73 -7.94 6.62
C ASP A 194 10.15 -7.55 6.15
N LEU A 195 10.34 -7.42 4.83
CA LEU A 195 11.59 -6.98 4.26
C LEU A 195 11.88 -5.50 4.57
N ARG A 196 10.86 -4.63 4.57
CA ARG A 196 11.03 -3.24 4.99
C ARG A 196 11.49 -3.16 6.43
N ASP A 197 10.85 -3.87 7.35
CA ASP A 197 11.27 -3.89 8.75
C ASP A 197 12.73 -4.34 8.90
N LEU A 198 13.11 -5.40 8.18
CA LEU A 198 14.49 -5.89 8.15
C LEU A 198 15.44 -4.79 7.68
N VAL A 199 15.13 -4.13 6.57
CA VAL A 199 15.96 -3.07 6.01
C VAL A 199 16.07 -1.90 6.99
N THR A 200 14.94 -1.37 7.49
CA THR A 200 14.89 -0.24 8.42
C THR A 200 15.68 -0.53 9.69
N ILE A 201 15.46 -1.68 10.34
CA ILE A 201 16.19 -2.04 11.56
C ILE A 201 17.69 -2.16 11.30
N VAL A 202 18.09 -2.74 10.16
CA VAL A 202 19.50 -2.93 9.80
C VAL A 202 20.18 -1.62 9.39
N GLU A 203 19.45 -0.66 8.82
CA GLU A 203 19.95 0.69 8.53
C GLU A 203 20.05 1.57 9.78
N ASP A 204 19.10 1.46 10.70
CA ASP A 204 19.05 2.27 11.92
C ASP A 204 19.92 1.72 13.06
N ASN A 205 20.25 0.42 13.06
CA ASN A 205 20.98 -0.25 14.13
C ASN A 205 22.14 -1.09 13.60
N GLU A 206 23.18 -1.23 14.41
CA GLU A 206 24.28 -2.18 14.14
C GLU A 206 23.97 -3.54 14.78
N LEU A 207 23.08 -4.32 14.15
CA LEU A 207 22.78 -5.68 14.57
C LEU A 207 23.61 -6.72 13.82
N ASN A 208 24.01 -7.78 14.51
CA ASN A 208 24.67 -8.94 13.89
C ASN A 208 23.65 -9.97 13.35
N LEU A 209 24.13 -10.94 12.57
CA LEU A 209 23.26 -11.92 11.92
C LEU A 209 22.43 -12.73 12.93
N SER A 210 23.01 -13.13 14.07
CA SER A 210 22.28 -13.90 15.09
C SER A 210 21.12 -13.11 15.70
N GLU A 211 21.32 -11.81 15.98
CA GLU A 211 20.27 -10.93 16.49
C GLU A 211 19.15 -10.73 15.47
N LEU A 212 19.49 -10.63 14.18
CA LEU A 212 18.51 -10.50 13.11
C LEU A 212 17.71 -11.79 12.92
N LEU A 213 18.34 -12.96 12.98
CA LEU A 213 17.65 -14.24 12.87
C LEU A 213 16.66 -14.48 14.02
N ASP A 214 17.01 -14.03 15.23
CA ASP A 214 16.11 -14.09 16.38
C ASP A 214 14.93 -13.09 16.22
N LYS A 215 15.25 -11.83 15.91
CA LYS A 215 14.25 -10.76 15.77
C LYS A 215 13.27 -10.97 14.61
N PHE A 216 13.75 -11.57 13.50
CA PHE A 216 12.99 -11.84 12.29
C PHE A 216 12.75 -13.34 12.08
N SER A 217 12.55 -14.09 13.17
CA SER A 217 12.33 -15.54 13.12
C SER A 217 11.13 -15.99 12.27
N TYR A 218 10.21 -15.08 11.96
CA TYR A 218 9.08 -15.30 11.05
C TYR A 218 9.47 -15.20 9.56
N LEU A 219 10.58 -14.54 9.23
CA LEU A 219 11.12 -14.44 7.89
C LEU A 219 12.07 -15.62 7.62
N ASP A 220 12.06 -16.14 6.40
CA ASP A 220 12.96 -17.23 6.01
C ASP A 220 14.43 -16.81 6.17
N GLU A 221 15.20 -17.60 6.92
CA GLU A 221 16.64 -17.40 7.21
C GLU A 221 17.44 -17.04 5.95
N ARG A 222 17.07 -17.61 4.79
CA ARG A 222 17.76 -17.31 3.53
C ARG A 222 17.65 -15.83 3.14
N ILE A 223 16.52 -15.17 3.42
CA ILE A 223 16.29 -13.78 3.04
C ILE A 223 17.21 -12.89 3.89
N ILE A 224 17.23 -13.11 5.21
CA ILE A 224 18.06 -12.37 6.16
C ILE A 224 19.54 -12.56 5.82
N THR A 225 19.95 -13.79 5.56
CA THR A 225 21.33 -14.14 5.21
C THR A 225 21.75 -13.48 3.89
N GLN A 226 20.91 -13.54 2.86
CA GLN A 226 21.22 -12.93 1.57
C GLN A 226 21.23 -11.40 1.63
N TYR A 227 20.35 -10.78 2.42
CA TYR A 227 20.37 -9.34 2.65
C TYR A 227 21.67 -8.90 3.32
N CYS A 228 22.07 -9.59 4.40
CA CYS A 228 23.34 -9.33 5.08
C CYS A 228 24.55 -9.47 4.16
N LYS A 229 24.56 -10.51 3.31
CA LYS A 229 25.62 -10.74 2.33
C LYS A 229 25.67 -9.61 1.29
N TRP A 230 24.54 -9.33 0.66
CA TRP A 230 24.41 -8.30 -0.36
C TRP A 230 24.81 -6.91 0.18
N ARG A 231 24.40 -6.56 1.41
CA ARG A 231 24.73 -5.28 2.04
C ARG A 231 26.24 -5.10 2.24
N LYS A 232 26.94 -6.16 2.66
CA LYS A 232 28.40 -6.16 2.81
C LYS A 232 29.12 -5.94 1.47
N GLU A 233 28.62 -6.56 0.39
CA GLU A 233 29.20 -6.46 -0.95
C GLU A 233 28.97 -5.09 -1.61
N LYS A 234 27.82 -4.46 -1.36
CA LYS A 234 27.39 -3.21 -2.02
C LYS A 234 28.20 -1.96 -1.63
N LYS A 235 29.14 -2.03 -0.66
CA LYS A 235 29.88 -0.88 -0.08
C LYS A 235 28.99 0.37 0.03
N VAL A 236 27.99 0.27 0.90
CA VAL A 236 27.03 1.34 1.15
C VAL A 236 27.75 2.58 1.72
N ASP A 237 28.05 3.57 0.87
CA ASP A 237 28.48 4.89 1.32
C ASP A 237 27.29 5.61 1.97
N LYS A 238 27.29 5.69 3.31
CA LYS A 238 26.25 6.37 4.10
C LYS A 238 26.08 7.85 3.69
N GLU A 239 27.14 8.51 3.20
CA GLU A 239 27.12 9.94 2.84
C GLU A 239 26.48 10.26 1.48
N LYS A 240 26.54 9.36 0.48
CA LYS A 240 25.86 9.57 -0.80
C LYS A 240 24.35 9.31 -0.74
N LYS A 241 23.87 8.68 0.35
CA LYS A 241 22.49 8.18 0.48
C LYS A 241 21.51 9.17 1.12
N ARG A 242 21.97 10.04 2.02
CA ARG A 242 21.13 11.12 2.57
C ARG A 242 20.68 12.14 1.51
N ASN A 243 21.30 12.11 0.32
CA ASN A 243 21.12 13.07 -0.77
C ASN A 243 20.37 12.51 -2.00
N ARG A 244 19.56 11.46 -1.85
CA ARG A 244 18.63 11.03 -2.91
C ARG A 244 17.24 11.58 -2.61
N ASN A 245 16.68 12.31 -3.57
CA ASN A 245 15.32 12.84 -3.48
C ASN A 245 14.34 11.65 -3.46
N ARG A 246 13.50 11.58 -2.43
CA ARG A 246 12.47 10.54 -2.30
C ARG A 246 11.23 11.03 -3.04
N ILE A 247 10.89 10.34 -4.11
CA ILE A 247 9.88 10.82 -5.05
C ILE A 247 8.61 9.98 -4.95
N LEU A 248 7.54 10.59 -4.45
CA LEU A 248 6.21 9.99 -4.40
C LEU A 248 5.57 10.02 -5.79
N SER A 249 4.92 8.91 -6.17
CA SER A 249 4.23 8.80 -7.45
C SER A 249 2.92 9.62 -7.46
N PRO A 250 2.62 10.33 -8.56
CA PRO A 250 1.33 10.98 -8.72
C PRO A 250 0.20 9.94 -8.86
N LYS A 251 -1.04 10.34 -8.58
CA LYS A 251 -2.24 9.47 -8.69
C LYS A 251 -3.30 10.14 -9.55
N ILE A 252 -3.96 9.38 -10.41
CA ILE A 252 -5.18 9.85 -11.10
C ILE A 252 -6.36 9.60 -10.17
N LYS A 253 -7.15 10.65 -9.91
CA LYS A 253 -8.32 10.61 -9.05
C LYS A 253 -9.56 11.17 -9.74
N PHE A 254 -10.71 10.91 -9.14
CA PHE A 254 -12.01 11.44 -9.55
C PHE A 254 -12.60 12.37 -8.49
N ASP A 255 -13.32 13.39 -8.95
CA ASP A 255 -14.17 14.24 -8.11
C ASP A 255 -15.45 14.54 -8.88
N GLY A 256 -16.55 13.90 -8.45
CA GLY A 256 -17.86 14.01 -9.11
C GLY A 256 -18.56 15.35 -8.92
N ILE A 257 -18.04 16.24 -8.07
CA ILE A 257 -18.65 17.54 -7.76
C ILE A 257 -17.85 18.67 -8.39
N SER A 258 -16.53 18.64 -8.27
CA SER A 258 -15.69 19.81 -8.55
C SER A 258 -14.72 19.62 -9.73
N LEU A 259 -13.72 18.74 -9.62
CA LEU A 259 -12.63 18.67 -10.62
C LEU A 259 -12.88 17.71 -11.78
N GLY A 260 -13.69 16.67 -11.61
CA GLY A 260 -13.81 15.57 -12.56
C GLY A 260 -12.59 14.65 -12.48
N VAL A 261 -12.00 14.29 -13.62
CA VAL A 261 -10.75 13.50 -13.64
C VAL A 261 -9.55 14.41 -13.48
N TYR A 262 -8.73 14.17 -12.46
CA TYR A 262 -7.57 14.99 -12.19
C TYR A 262 -6.36 14.16 -11.76
N LEU A 263 -5.18 14.73 -11.96
CA LEU A 263 -3.91 14.22 -11.47
C LEU A 263 -3.60 14.88 -10.13
N HIS A 264 -3.48 14.08 -9.08
CA HIS A 264 -2.96 14.50 -7.80
C HIS A 264 -1.44 14.34 -7.79
N LEU A 265 -0.74 15.46 -7.66
CA LEU A 265 0.70 15.55 -7.48
C LEU A 265 0.98 15.65 -5.97
N PRO A 266 1.51 14.58 -5.34
CA PRO A 266 1.77 14.60 -3.91
C PRO A 266 2.97 15.47 -3.57
N SER A 267 3.03 15.92 -2.31
CA SER A 267 4.19 16.61 -1.74
C SER A 267 5.46 15.77 -1.89
N GLN A 268 6.55 16.39 -2.33
CA GLN A 268 7.83 15.74 -2.62
C GLN A 268 8.90 16.21 -1.65
N HIS A 269 9.73 15.28 -1.15
CA HIS A 269 10.89 15.61 -0.32
C HIS A 269 12.16 15.74 -1.19
N ILE A 270 12.75 16.94 -1.20
CA ILE A 270 13.95 17.24 -2.00
C ILE A 270 15.16 17.45 -1.07
N SER A 271 16.17 16.60 -1.24
CA SER A 271 17.36 16.54 -0.39
C SER A 271 18.48 17.52 -0.79
N LYS A 272 18.49 18.03 -2.03
CA LYS A 272 19.54 18.94 -2.56
C LYS A 272 19.00 20.34 -2.80
N GLN A 273 19.78 21.37 -2.48
CA GLN A 273 19.40 22.78 -2.69
C GLN A 273 20.35 23.49 -3.64
N TYR A 274 19.83 23.80 -4.82
CA TYR A 274 20.37 24.83 -5.72
C TYR A 274 19.26 25.70 -6.33
N ASN A 275 17.99 25.22 -6.35
CA ASN A 275 16.83 25.95 -6.84
C ASN A 275 15.66 25.86 -5.84
N ASP A 276 14.73 26.80 -5.96
CA ASP A 276 13.60 26.99 -5.03
C ASP A 276 12.31 26.28 -5.50
N PHE A 277 12.36 25.49 -6.58
CA PHE A 277 11.20 24.77 -7.11
C PHE A 277 11.60 23.46 -7.78
N VAL A 278 10.62 22.56 -7.93
CA VAL A 278 10.65 21.40 -8.83
C VAL A 278 9.69 21.64 -9.99
N GLU A 279 9.92 20.96 -11.12
CA GLU A 279 9.04 21.05 -12.28
C GLU A 279 8.40 19.69 -12.58
N TRP A 280 7.07 19.66 -12.56
CA TRP A 280 6.28 18.57 -13.08
C TRP A 280 5.97 18.83 -14.54
N SER A 281 6.13 17.83 -15.41
CA SER A 281 5.76 17.90 -16.81
C SER A 281 4.75 16.80 -17.11
N ILE A 282 3.57 17.16 -17.62
CA ILE A 282 2.50 16.25 -18.03
C ILE A 282 2.37 16.32 -19.55
N GLU A 283 2.80 15.26 -20.22
CA GLU A 283 2.74 15.09 -21.67
C GLU A 283 1.54 14.20 -22.04
N TYR A 284 0.74 14.69 -22.97
CA TYR A 284 -0.40 14.00 -23.57
C TYR A 284 0.02 13.31 -24.87
N ASP A 285 -0.75 12.33 -25.31
CA ASP A 285 -0.51 11.61 -26.58
C ASP A 285 -0.57 12.52 -27.82
N SER A 286 -1.30 13.64 -27.73
CA SER A 286 -1.35 14.71 -28.72
C SER A 286 -0.03 15.47 -28.90
N GLY A 287 0.94 15.29 -27.99
CA GLY A 287 2.17 16.07 -27.91
C GLY A 287 2.01 17.40 -27.14
N GLU A 288 0.82 17.69 -26.61
CA GLU A 288 0.64 18.79 -25.64
C GLU A 288 1.42 18.49 -24.36
N ILE A 289 2.18 19.46 -23.86
CA ILE A 289 2.94 19.34 -22.60
C ILE A 289 2.52 20.47 -21.67
N ILE A 290 2.26 20.12 -20.41
CA ILE A 290 1.90 21.05 -19.36
C ILE A 290 2.95 20.98 -18.27
N ASN A 291 3.59 22.10 -18.01
CA ASN A 291 4.57 22.20 -16.95
C ASN A 291 3.97 22.91 -15.73
N VAL A 292 4.23 22.36 -14.56
CA VAL A 292 3.73 22.87 -13.28
C VAL A 292 4.88 22.95 -12.29
N THR A 293 5.08 24.12 -11.71
CA THR A 293 6.10 24.33 -10.68
C THR A 293 5.55 23.98 -9.30
N GLY A 294 6.30 23.16 -8.55
CA GLY A 294 6.10 22.91 -7.13
C GLY A 294 7.12 23.70 -6.33
N ASP A 295 6.68 24.75 -5.64
CA ASP A 295 7.56 25.60 -4.84
C ASP A 295 8.09 24.83 -3.63
N LEU A 296 9.39 24.98 -3.35
CA LEU A 296 10.06 24.33 -2.23
C LEU A 296 10.01 25.20 -0.98
N TYR A 297 9.60 24.62 0.14
CA TYR A 297 9.62 25.27 1.44
C TYR A 297 10.09 24.31 2.55
N TYR A 298 10.49 24.89 3.68
CA TYR A 298 10.97 24.13 4.81
C TYR A 298 9.86 23.79 5.80
N GLN A 299 9.76 22.50 6.14
CA GLN A 299 8.95 22.01 7.25
C GLN A 299 9.80 21.04 8.08
N ASN A 300 9.96 21.29 9.38
CA ASN A 300 10.69 20.42 10.31
C ASN A 300 12.14 20.05 9.88
N ARG A 301 12.87 20.99 9.25
CA ARG A 301 14.22 20.80 8.66
C ARG A 301 14.25 19.94 7.39
N GLU A 302 13.10 19.58 6.85
CA GLU A 302 12.95 18.91 5.56
C GLU A 302 12.46 19.91 4.52
N CYS A 303 12.93 19.75 3.28
CA CYS A 303 12.56 20.62 2.17
C CYS A 303 11.51 19.87 1.33
N ILE A 304 10.29 20.41 1.29
CA ILE A 304 9.13 19.77 0.70
C ILE A 304 8.42 20.68 -0.30
N THR A 305 7.54 20.10 -1.12
CA THR A 305 6.69 20.84 -2.07
C THR A 305 5.23 20.78 -1.67
N ASP A 306 4.42 21.75 -2.11
CA ASP A 306 2.97 21.70 -1.93
C ASP A 306 2.34 20.58 -2.78
N GLU A 307 1.26 19.98 -2.27
CA GLU A 307 0.38 19.13 -3.07
C GLU A 307 -0.34 19.96 -4.13
N GLN A 308 -0.50 19.41 -5.33
CA GLN A 308 -1.15 20.09 -6.45
C GLN A 308 -2.12 19.17 -7.18
N ASN A 309 -3.24 19.74 -7.65
CA ASN A 309 -4.22 19.02 -8.46
C ASN A 309 -4.30 19.64 -9.86
N ILE A 310 -4.12 18.81 -10.88
CA ILE A 310 -4.15 19.20 -12.28
C ILE A 310 -5.31 18.49 -12.97
N VAL A 311 -6.27 19.25 -13.50
CA VAL A 311 -7.40 18.65 -14.20
C VAL A 311 -6.92 18.06 -15.52
N LEU A 312 -7.18 16.78 -15.75
CA LEU A 312 -6.71 16.07 -16.93
C LEU A 312 -7.67 16.25 -18.11
N LYS A 313 -7.15 16.30 -19.33
CA LYS A 313 -7.93 16.07 -20.56
C LYS A 313 -7.97 14.57 -20.89
N PRO A 314 -8.98 14.05 -21.60
CA PRO A 314 -8.95 12.69 -22.11
C PRO A 314 -7.75 12.46 -23.04
N SER A 315 -6.99 11.40 -22.79
CA SER A 315 -5.79 11.02 -23.55
C SER A 315 -5.75 9.50 -23.73
N LYS A 316 -4.97 9.00 -24.69
CA LYS A 316 -4.60 7.57 -24.73
C LYS A 316 -3.64 7.22 -23.59
N THR A 317 -2.68 8.10 -23.33
CA THR A 317 -1.66 7.93 -22.28
C THR A 317 -1.27 9.28 -21.70
N TYR A 318 -0.92 9.30 -20.41
CA TYR A 318 -0.33 10.44 -19.73
C TYR A 318 1.10 10.09 -19.35
N LYS A 319 2.08 10.82 -19.88
CA LYS A 319 3.47 10.71 -19.43
C LYS A 319 3.76 11.85 -18.48
N ILE A 320 4.15 11.53 -17.24
CA ILE A 320 4.40 12.51 -16.19
C ILE A 320 5.86 12.39 -15.78
N ASN A 321 6.57 13.53 -15.77
CA ASN A 321 7.95 13.63 -15.31
C ASN A 321 8.04 14.62 -14.16
N LEU A 322 8.89 14.33 -13.18
CA LEU A 322 9.33 15.29 -12.17
C LEU A 322 10.80 15.56 -12.40
N SER A 323 11.17 16.82 -12.56
CA SER A 323 12.56 17.27 -12.72
C SER A 323 12.96 18.30 -11.67
N TYR A 324 14.25 18.32 -11.37
CA TYR A 324 14.90 19.33 -10.53
C TYR A 324 16.29 19.61 -11.06
N ASN A 325 16.58 20.85 -11.43
CA ASN A 325 17.83 21.26 -12.08
C ASN A 325 18.18 20.41 -13.31
N ASP A 326 17.20 20.21 -14.20
CA ASP A 326 17.32 19.37 -15.40
C ASP A 326 17.60 17.87 -15.14
N GLU A 327 17.69 17.45 -13.87
CA GLU A 327 17.76 16.04 -13.48
C GLU A 327 16.32 15.49 -13.34
N VAL A 328 15.98 14.46 -14.12
CA VAL A 328 14.69 13.76 -13.98
C VAL A 328 14.74 12.93 -12.70
N LEU A 329 13.92 13.32 -11.72
CA LEU A 329 13.80 12.65 -10.42
C LEU A 329 12.79 11.48 -10.47
N GLY A 330 11.76 11.57 -11.32
CA GLY A 330 10.76 10.52 -11.50
C GLY A 330 10.06 10.59 -12.86
N GLU A 331 9.65 9.44 -13.39
CA GLU A 331 8.89 9.29 -14.63
C GLU A 331 7.79 8.25 -14.43
N TRP A 332 6.57 8.58 -14.86
CA TRP A 332 5.38 7.71 -14.75
C TRP A 332 4.57 7.76 -16.04
N VAL A 333 3.95 6.63 -16.39
CA VAL A 333 3.06 6.53 -17.56
C VAL A 333 1.73 5.90 -17.13
N PHE A 334 0.63 6.61 -17.36
CA PHE A 334 -0.72 6.14 -17.06
C PHE A 334 -1.51 5.94 -18.35
N ASP A 335 -2.27 4.85 -18.40
CA ASP A 335 -3.23 4.62 -19.47
C ASP A 335 -4.46 5.51 -19.28
N GLY A 336 -4.94 6.12 -20.36
CA GLY A 336 -6.16 6.93 -20.39
C GLY A 336 -7.28 6.26 -21.17
N ILE A 337 -8.36 7.01 -21.41
CA ILE A 337 -9.60 6.48 -22.02
C ILE A 337 -9.61 6.52 -23.56
N ASN A 338 -8.73 7.27 -24.24
CA ASN A 338 -8.82 7.46 -25.70
C ASN A 338 -8.09 6.39 -26.54
N GLY A 339 -7.44 5.41 -25.91
CA GLY A 339 -6.80 4.27 -26.59
C GLY A 339 -7.75 3.11 -26.91
N ASP A 340 -7.19 1.89 -26.87
CA ASP A 340 -7.95 0.63 -26.92
C ASP A 340 -8.82 0.40 -25.67
N GLN A 341 -8.58 1.19 -24.63
CA GLN A 341 -9.33 1.23 -23.39
C GLN A 341 -10.62 2.04 -23.59
N HIS A 342 -11.74 1.52 -23.12
CA HIS A 342 -13.07 2.14 -23.27
C HIS A 342 -13.69 2.61 -21.96
N TYR A 343 -12.96 2.44 -20.86
CA TYR A 343 -13.42 2.78 -19.53
C TYR A 343 -12.26 3.12 -18.59
N ILE A 344 -12.55 3.93 -17.58
CA ILE A 344 -11.71 4.15 -16.40
C ILE A 344 -12.57 3.82 -15.17
N ILE A 345 -12.00 3.08 -14.23
CA ILE A 345 -12.68 2.73 -12.97
C ILE A 345 -12.00 3.49 -11.84
N PHE A 346 -12.80 4.02 -10.93
CA PHE A 346 -12.38 4.63 -9.67
C PHE A 346 -12.97 3.85 -8.51
N ASP A 347 -12.15 3.59 -7.50
CA ASP A 347 -12.59 2.95 -6.26
C ASP A 347 -13.39 3.93 -5.37
N GLU A 348 -13.77 3.49 -4.18
CA GLU A 348 -14.49 4.31 -3.20
C GLU A 348 -13.66 5.47 -2.63
N ASP A 349 -12.33 5.45 -2.81
CA ASP A 349 -11.40 6.52 -2.40
C ASP A 349 -11.07 7.47 -3.57
N ASP A 350 -11.83 7.33 -4.66
CA ASP A 350 -11.70 8.02 -5.93
C ASP A 350 -10.34 7.77 -6.63
N ASN A 351 -9.58 6.74 -6.27
CA ASN A 351 -8.34 6.40 -6.98
C ASN A 351 -8.65 5.59 -8.23
N VAL A 352 -7.88 5.82 -9.30
CA VAL A 352 -7.96 4.96 -10.48
C VAL A 352 -7.59 3.51 -10.14
N VAL A 353 -8.50 2.58 -10.44
CA VAL A 353 -8.26 1.15 -10.28
C VAL A 353 -7.48 0.63 -11.49
N LYS A 354 -6.36 -0.05 -11.23
CA LYS A 354 -5.57 -0.68 -12.28
C LYS A 354 -6.04 -2.10 -12.56
N GLY A 355 -6.42 -2.37 -13.81
CA GLY A 355 -6.90 -3.67 -14.25
C GLY A 355 -8.40 -3.87 -14.00
N ASN A 356 -8.83 -5.14 -13.98
CA ASN A 356 -10.25 -5.52 -14.00
C ASN A 356 -10.71 -6.21 -12.71
N ASN A 357 -9.99 -6.04 -11.61
CA ASN A 357 -10.42 -6.58 -10.32
C ASN A 357 -10.72 -5.41 -9.39
N ILE A 358 -11.88 -5.46 -8.72
CA ILE A 358 -12.29 -4.47 -7.72
C ILE A 358 -12.44 -5.16 -6.36
N SER A 359 -12.09 -4.45 -5.29
CA SER A 359 -12.22 -4.90 -3.91
C SER A 359 -13.43 -4.30 -3.19
N THR A 360 -14.05 -3.27 -3.78
CA THR A 360 -15.19 -2.54 -3.23
C THR A 360 -16.46 -2.85 -4.03
N LYS A 361 -17.62 -2.81 -3.36
CA LYS A 361 -18.93 -3.00 -4.01
C LYS A 361 -19.45 -1.72 -4.67
N THR A 362 -18.91 -0.57 -4.32
CA THR A 362 -19.25 0.71 -4.94
C THR A 362 -18.02 1.23 -5.67
N ILE A 363 -18.22 1.58 -6.94
CA ILE A 363 -17.20 2.14 -7.82
C ILE A 363 -17.81 3.26 -8.66
N THR A 364 -16.94 4.13 -9.17
CA THR A 364 -17.31 5.09 -10.22
C THR A 364 -16.62 4.69 -11.51
N CYS A 365 -17.31 4.77 -12.64
CA CYS A 365 -16.74 4.51 -13.96
C CYS A 365 -16.96 5.69 -14.88
N ILE A 366 -15.95 5.97 -15.71
CA ILE A 366 -16.07 6.82 -16.89
C ILE A 366 -16.04 5.91 -18.10
N LEU A 367 -17.07 5.99 -18.93
CA LEU A 367 -17.31 5.11 -20.07
C LEU A 367 -17.36 5.94 -21.35
N LYS A 368 -16.76 5.44 -22.43
CA LYS A 368 -17.05 5.94 -23.78
C LYS A 368 -18.52 5.71 -24.13
N GLU A 369 -19.07 6.51 -25.05
CA GLU A 369 -20.48 6.43 -25.46
C GLU A 369 -20.90 5.04 -25.99
N ASP A 370 -19.98 4.31 -26.60
CA ASP A 370 -20.23 2.97 -27.16
C ASP A 370 -20.22 1.85 -26.10
N CYS A 371 -19.81 2.16 -24.86
CA CYS A 371 -19.69 1.20 -23.78
C CYS A 371 -20.98 1.13 -22.94
N LYS A 372 -21.51 -0.08 -22.75
CA LYS A 372 -22.75 -0.35 -22.01
C LYS A 372 -22.55 -1.35 -20.89
N ILE A 373 -23.27 -1.15 -19.79
CA ILE A 373 -23.32 -2.07 -18.66
C ILE A 373 -24.41 -3.12 -18.94
N ALA A 374 -24.04 -4.41 -18.88
CA ALA A 374 -24.94 -5.51 -19.30
C ALA A 374 -25.47 -6.41 -18.17
N GLU A 375 -25.03 -6.20 -16.92
CA GLU A 375 -25.32 -7.10 -15.81
C GLU A 375 -26.60 -6.72 -15.04
N LYS A 376 -27.34 -7.73 -14.58
CA LYS A 376 -28.48 -7.57 -13.66
C LYS A 376 -27.97 -7.62 -12.23
N GLY A 377 -28.65 -6.94 -11.31
CA GLY A 377 -28.22 -6.90 -9.90
C GLY A 377 -27.24 -5.77 -9.59
N LEU A 378 -27.23 -4.71 -10.40
CA LEU A 378 -26.47 -3.50 -10.19
C LEU A 378 -27.41 -2.33 -9.93
N VAL A 379 -27.02 -1.43 -9.04
CA VAL A 379 -27.60 -0.08 -8.95
C VAL A 379 -26.67 0.86 -9.70
N VAL A 380 -27.19 1.53 -10.73
CA VAL A 380 -26.43 2.43 -11.59
C VAL A 380 -26.99 3.84 -11.48
N THR A 381 -26.13 4.80 -11.15
CA THR A 381 -26.46 6.23 -11.07
C THR A 381 -25.63 7.00 -12.08
N TYR A 382 -26.25 7.89 -12.86
CA TYR A 382 -25.55 8.69 -13.87
C TYR A 382 -25.21 10.08 -13.31
N TYR A 383 -24.01 10.55 -13.60
CA TYR A 383 -23.52 11.86 -13.20
C TYR A 383 -23.10 12.69 -14.42
N ASN A 384 -23.27 14.00 -14.31
CA ASN A 384 -22.66 14.93 -15.24
C ASN A 384 -21.21 15.16 -14.84
N LEU A 385 -20.29 15.11 -15.81
CA LEU A 385 -18.90 15.43 -15.56
C LEU A 385 -18.75 16.95 -15.44
N PRO A 386 -17.98 17.47 -14.46
CA PRO A 386 -17.89 18.91 -14.23
C PRO A 386 -16.99 19.63 -15.26
N ASN A 387 -16.14 18.89 -15.99
CA ASN A 387 -15.20 19.46 -16.97
C ASN A 387 -15.64 19.18 -18.42
N LYS A 388 -15.70 20.26 -19.23
CA LYS A 388 -16.09 20.22 -20.66
C LYS A 388 -15.28 19.23 -21.50
N HIS A 389 -14.01 19.01 -21.18
CA HIS A 389 -13.16 18.06 -21.89
C HIS A 389 -13.67 16.62 -21.81
N TRP A 390 -14.52 16.31 -20.83
CA TRP A 390 -15.05 14.96 -20.60
C TRP A 390 -16.55 14.83 -20.91
N PHE A 391 -17.19 15.82 -21.53
CA PHE A 391 -18.64 15.78 -21.78
C PHE A 391 -19.06 14.68 -22.77
N ASP A 392 -18.15 14.21 -23.63
CA ASP A 392 -18.40 13.11 -24.56
C ASP A 392 -18.31 11.73 -23.88
N PHE A 393 -18.22 11.67 -22.56
CA PHE A 393 -18.11 10.44 -21.78
C PHE A 393 -19.23 10.35 -20.76
N ASN A 394 -19.69 9.12 -20.50
CA ASN A 394 -20.68 8.84 -19.48
C ASN A 394 -20.00 8.57 -18.15
N CYS A 395 -20.37 9.31 -17.11
CA CYS A 395 -19.98 9.00 -15.75
C CYS A 395 -21.09 8.24 -15.04
N VAL A 396 -20.74 7.09 -14.46
CA VAL A 396 -21.68 6.20 -13.79
C VAL A 396 -21.13 5.73 -12.44
N GLY A 397 -21.92 5.88 -11.38
CA GLY A 397 -21.71 5.19 -10.11
C GLY A 397 -22.39 3.83 -10.18
N ILE A 398 -21.66 2.78 -9.82
CA ILE A 398 -22.15 1.40 -9.84
C ILE A 398 -22.00 0.82 -8.44
N THR A 399 -23.10 0.29 -7.91
CA THR A 399 -23.11 -0.51 -6.67
C THR A 399 -23.56 -1.93 -6.98
N LEU A 400 -22.71 -2.91 -6.67
CA LEU A 400 -23.00 -4.34 -6.79
C LEU A 400 -23.92 -4.79 -5.64
N LEU A 401 -25.01 -5.48 -5.97
CA LEU A 401 -25.84 -6.17 -4.97
C LEU A 401 -25.22 -7.52 -4.59
N ASP A 402 -25.59 -8.08 -3.44
CA ASP A 402 -24.90 -9.21 -2.79
C ASP A 402 -24.75 -10.49 -3.64
N GLU A 403 -25.59 -10.69 -4.67
CA GLU A 403 -25.53 -11.85 -5.57
C GLU A 403 -24.64 -11.62 -6.80
N CYS A 404 -24.04 -10.44 -6.94
CA CYS A 404 -23.29 -10.03 -8.13
C CYS A 404 -21.79 -9.98 -7.85
N ASP A 405 -21.03 -10.84 -8.55
CA ASP A 405 -19.57 -10.96 -8.41
C ASP A 405 -18.80 -10.33 -9.57
N SER A 406 -19.51 -9.72 -10.54
CA SER A 406 -18.89 -9.08 -11.69
C SER A 406 -19.70 -7.91 -12.25
N ILE A 407 -19.03 -7.06 -13.03
CA ILE A 407 -19.65 -6.07 -13.90
C ILE A 407 -19.17 -6.34 -15.32
N SER A 408 -20.11 -6.60 -16.22
CA SER A 408 -19.85 -6.82 -17.64
C SER A 408 -20.05 -5.52 -18.41
N LEU A 409 -18.95 -4.99 -18.95
CA LEU A 409 -18.91 -3.84 -19.85
C LEU A 409 -18.82 -4.32 -21.29
N ILE A 410 -19.76 -3.91 -22.14
CA ILE A 410 -19.79 -4.26 -23.56
C ILE A 410 -19.45 -3.02 -24.38
N SER A 411 -18.37 -3.07 -25.16
CA SER A 411 -18.00 -2.02 -26.13
C SER A 411 -17.79 -2.61 -27.53
N THR A 412 -17.41 -1.78 -28.51
CA THR A 412 -17.07 -2.28 -29.86
C THR A 412 -15.87 -3.24 -29.87
N ASN A 413 -15.03 -3.21 -28.83
CA ASN A 413 -13.84 -4.07 -28.71
C ASN A 413 -14.14 -5.42 -28.06
N GLY A 414 -15.40 -5.67 -27.67
CA GLY A 414 -15.85 -6.90 -27.03
C GLY A 414 -16.37 -6.68 -25.62
N GLU A 415 -16.58 -7.78 -24.91
CA GLU A 415 -17.01 -7.79 -23.52
C GLU A 415 -15.80 -7.79 -22.59
N VAL A 416 -15.78 -6.88 -21.64
CA VAL A 416 -14.81 -6.84 -20.56
C VAL A 416 -15.53 -7.08 -19.24
N LYS A 417 -15.07 -8.08 -18.49
CA LYS A 417 -15.57 -8.38 -17.16
C LYS A 417 -14.67 -7.78 -16.10
N ILE A 418 -15.25 -6.91 -15.29
CA ILE A 418 -14.68 -6.43 -14.04
C ILE A 418 -15.12 -7.40 -12.95
N GLN A 419 -14.18 -8.04 -12.27
CA GLN A 419 -14.48 -9.05 -11.27
C GLN A 419 -14.39 -8.45 -9.87
N TYR A 420 -15.46 -8.59 -9.10
CA TYR A 420 -15.43 -8.32 -7.67
C TYR A 420 -14.72 -9.47 -6.97
N LYS A 421 -13.65 -9.13 -6.26
CA LYS A 421 -12.97 -10.07 -5.36
C LYS A 421 -13.29 -9.63 -3.96
N LYS A 422 -14.21 -10.36 -3.32
CA LYS A 422 -14.55 -10.15 -1.93
C LYS A 422 -13.30 -10.31 -1.08
N VAL A 423 -12.88 -9.21 -0.47
CA VAL A 423 -11.84 -9.19 0.55
C VAL A 423 -12.56 -9.17 1.89
N ASN A 424 -12.12 -9.97 2.85
CA ASN A 424 -12.64 -9.87 4.22
C ASN A 424 -12.48 -8.42 4.69
N ILE A 425 -13.58 -7.80 5.10
CA ILE A 425 -13.56 -6.41 5.59
C ILE A 425 -12.90 -6.43 6.96
N ILE A 426 -11.75 -5.78 7.05
CA ILE A 426 -10.99 -5.58 8.29
C ILE A 426 -10.82 -4.08 8.47
N GLU A 427 -11.45 -3.52 9.49
CA GLU A 427 -11.55 -2.08 9.70
C GLU A 427 -11.36 -1.69 11.17
N LEU A 428 -10.98 -0.42 11.40
CA LEU A 428 -11.00 0.19 12.72
C LEU A 428 -12.38 0.80 12.96
N GLN A 429 -12.97 0.51 14.10
CA GLN A 429 -14.25 1.06 14.56
C GLN A 429 -14.09 1.66 15.95
N ASP A 430 -15.01 2.54 16.35
CA ASP A 430 -14.98 3.23 17.63
C ASP A 430 -13.67 4.03 17.86
N GLY A 431 -13.33 4.30 19.11
CA GLY A 431 -12.16 5.09 19.52
C GLY A 431 -12.47 6.59 19.59
N ASN A 432 -11.61 7.33 20.28
CA ASN A 432 -11.71 8.78 20.39
C ASN A 432 -10.62 9.44 19.54
N PHE A 433 -11.00 10.02 18.40
CA PHE A 433 -10.08 10.83 17.63
C PHE A 433 -9.67 12.09 18.41
N LEU A 434 -8.43 12.55 18.23
CA LEU A 434 -7.95 13.81 18.80
C LEU A 434 -8.75 14.99 18.22
N PHE A 435 -9.00 14.96 16.91
CA PHE A 435 -9.83 15.93 16.20
C PHE A 435 -11.03 15.20 15.61
N ASN A 436 -12.25 15.72 15.82
CA ASN A 436 -13.50 15.13 15.31
C ASN A 436 -13.68 15.28 13.79
N GLU A 437 -12.63 15.69 13.08
CA GLU A 437 -12.62 15.84 11.64
C GLU A 437 -12.00 14.55 11.11
N GLY A 438 -12.83 13.61 10.64
CA GLY A 438 -12.40 12.28 10.24
C GLY A 438 -11.08 12.31 9.45
N CYS A 439 -10.12 11.47 9.83
CA CYS A 439 -8.89 11.33 9.06
C CYS A 439 -9.24 10.82 7.66
N LYS A 440 -8.75 11.52 6.63
CA LYS A 440 -8.72 10.93 5.28
C LYS A 440 -7.94 9.62 5.34
N ARG A 441 -8.28 8.61 4.51
CA ARG A 441 -7.57 7.31 4.51
C ARG A 441 -6.06 7.41 4.34
N ASP A 442 -5.56 8.47 3.69
CA ASP A 442 -4.13 8.71 3.50
C ASP A 442 -3.44 9.40 4.71
N GLU A 443 -4.19 9.83 5.74
CA GLU A 443 -3.64 10.46 6.95
C GLU A 443 -3.64 9.47 8.13
N ILE A 444 -2.55 9.45 8.92
CA ILE A 444 -2.44 8.56 10.08
C ILE A 444 -3.42 9.02 11.19
N PRO A 445 -4.43 8.22 11.55
CA PRO A 445 -5.40 8.59 12.58
C PRO A 445 -4.74 8.77 13.95
N ILE A 446 -5.18 9.80 14.66
CA ILE A 446 -4.68 10.15 15.99
C ILE A 446 -5.78 9.89 17.01
N TYR A 447 -5.60 8.89 17.87
CA TYR A 447 -6.50 8.55 18.95
C TYR A 447 -6.00 9.09 20.28
N SER A 448 -6.94 9.59 21.10
CA SER A 448 -6.66 10.18 22.41
C SER A 448 -7.42 9.46 23.51
N GLY A 449 -6.67 8.84 24.43
CA GLY A 449 -7.19 8.18 25.63
C GLY A 449 -7.97 6.89 25.42
N VAL A 450 -8.68 6.72 24.29
CA VAL A 450 -9.41 5.48 23.95
C VAL A 450 -9.03 5.06 22.53
N LEU A 451 -8.45 3.87 22.42
CA LEU A 451 -8.09 3.26 21.14
C LEU A 451 -9.33 2.70 20.41
N PRO A 452 -9.27 2.56 19.08
CA PRO A 452 -10.32 1.91 18.31
C PRO A 452 -10.32 0.39 18.56
N LYS A 453 -11.35 -0.27 18.05
CA LYS A 453 -11.46 -1.72 17.98
C LYS A 453 -11.19 -2.17 16.54
N ILE A 454 -10.63 -3.36 16.38
CA ILE A 454 -10.53 -4.01 15.07
C ILE A 454 -11.78 -4.85 14.85
N SER A 455 -12.48 -4.63 13.74
CA SER A 455 -13.61 -5.42 13.29
C SER A 455 -13.22 -6.26 12.09
N LEU A 456 -13.38 -7.58 12.17
CA LEU A 456 -13.15 -8.52 11.07
C LEU A 456 -14.43 -9.24 10.69
N GLU A 457 -14.81 -9.16 9.42
CA GLU A 457 -15.93 -9.92 8.87
C GLU A 457 -15.52 -11.35 8.47
N TYR A 458 -16.36 -12.35 8.77
CA TYR A 458 -16.13 -13.75 8.35
C TYR A 458 -17.41 -14.39 7.79
N GLU A 459 -17.23 -15.30 6.82
CA GLU A 459 -18.33 -15.77 5.97
C GLU A 459 -19.18 -16.91 6.55
N ASN A 460 -18.66 -17.71 7.48
CA ASN A 460 -19.29 -19.00 7.80
C ASN A 460 -19.22 -19.39 9.27
N SER A 461 -20.38 -19.58 9.90
CA SER A 461 -20.51 -20.05 11.29
C SER A 461 -20.09 -21.52 11.48
N PHE A 462 -19.95 -22.28 10.39
CA PHE A 462 -19.62 -23.73 10.43
C PHE A 462 -18.14 -24.02 10.70
N TYR A 463 -17.23 -23.12 10.34
CA TYR A 463 -15.78 -23.24 10.58
C TYR A 463 -15.27 -22.28 11.67
N LYS A 464 -16.17 -21.87 12.56
CA LYS A 464 -16.00 -20.86 13.62
C LYS A 464 -14.70 -20.99 14.43
N ASN A 465 -14.32 -22.21 14.82
CA ASN A 465 -13.13 -22.41 15.66
C ASN A 465 -11.85 -22.64 14.84
N ILE A 466 -11.96 -23.13 13.60
CA ILE A 466 -10.79 -23.46 12.76
C ILE A 466 -10.23 -22.19 12.10
N MET A 467 -11.09 -21.23 11.75
CA MET A 467 -10.68 -20.01 11.05
C MET A 467 -10.11 -18.95 12.00
N ILE A 468 -10.50 -18.91 13.28
CA ILE A 468 -9.98 -17.91 14.22
C ILE A 468 -8.58 -18.27 14.72
N ASP A 469 -8.28 -19.55 14.85
CA ASP A 469 -6.96 -20.05 15.30
C ASP A 469 -5.82 -19.67 14.33
N THR A 470 -6.14 -19.22 13.11
CA THR A 470 -5.14 -18.74 12.15
C THR A 470 -4.89 -17.24 12.25
N TYR A 471 -5.78 -16.45 12.85
CA TYR A 471 -5.58 -15.01 12.96
C TYR A 471 -4.64 -14.62 14.11
N SER A 472 -3.72 -13.70 13.84
CA SER A 472 -2.83 -13.11 14.84
C SER A 472 -2.63 -11.62 14.61
N LEU A 473 -2.22 -10.92 15.67
CA LEU A 473 -1.85 -9.51 15.62
C LEU A 473 -0.35 -9.35 15.84
N THR A 474 0.30 -8.60 14.96
CA THR A 474 1.63 -8.05 15.23
C THR A 474 1.49 -6.57 15.48
N ILE A 475 1.92 -6.11 16.65
CA ILE A 475 1.90 -4.69 17.02
C ILE A 475 3.34 -4.20 17.14
N VAL A 476 3.65 -3.16 16.39
CA VAL A 476 4.96 -2.53 16.35
C VAL A 476 4.82 -1.08 16.83
N ASN A 477 5.53 -0.70 17.89
CA ASN A 477 5.72 0.70 18.24
C ASN A 477 6.90 1.26 17.42
N LEU A 478 6.61 2.13 16.46
CA LEU A 478 7.59 2.65 15.49
C LEU A 478 8.62 3.60 16.11
N LYS A 479 8.37 4.14 17.32
CA LYS A 479 9.28 5.07 17.99
C LYS A 479 10.19 4.39 19.01
N GLU A 480 9.70 3.35 19.67
CA GLU A 480 10.46 2.59 20.69
C GLU A 480 10.92 1.21 20.18
N ASN A 481 10.62 0.84 18.92
CA ASN A 481 10.98 -0.44 18.28
C ASN A 481 10.54 -1.69 19.09
N ILE A 482 9.42 -1.57 19.81
CA ILE A 482 8.83 -2.67 20.58
C ILE A 482 7.91 -3.45 19.66
N ASN A 483 8.26 -4.71 19.38
CA ASN A 483 7.45 -5.65 18.61
C ASN A 483 6.78 -6.64 19.55
N LEU A 484 5.45 -6.71 19.50
CA LEU A 484 4.67 -7.70 20.22
C LEU A 484 3.83 -8.50 19.21
N LEU A 485 4.13 -9.80 19.12
CA LEU A 485 3.28 -10.76 18.42
C LEU A 485 2.31 -11.37 19.43
N GLN A 486 1.01 -11.23 19.17
CA GLN A 486 -0.03 -11.85 19.96
C GLN A 486 -0.93 -12.72 19.06
N ASN A 487 -0.89 -14.03 19.30
CA ASN A 487 -1.90 -14.92 18.75
C ASN A 487 -3.23 -14.67 19.48
N LEU A 488 -4.30 -14.51 18.72
CA LEU A 488 -5.61 -14.23 19.29
C LEU A 488 -6.13 -15.46 20.02
N LYS A 489 -6.45 -15.30 21.30
CA LYS A 489 -7.17 -16.30 22.08
C LYS A 489 -8.64 -15.97 22.13
N SER A 490 -9.48 -16.93 22.49
CA SER A 490 -10.92 -16.72 22.68
C SER A 490 -11.29 -15.66 23.72
N SER A 491 -10.34 -15.26 24.58
CA SER A 491 -10.48 -14.15 25.53
C SER A 491 -10.21 -12.77 24.93
N ASP A 492 -9.60 -12.70 23.77
CA ASP A 492 -9.04 -11.46 23.21
C ASP A 492 -10.01 -10.79 22.23
N TYR A 493 -11.14 -11.43 21.94
CA TYR A 493 -12.14 -10.93 20.99
C TYR A 493 -13.57 -11.28 21.42
N GLU A 494 -14.50 -10.47 20.96
CA GLU A 494 -15.94 -10.72 21.04
C GLU A 494 -16.50 -11.01 19.64
N ILE A 495 -17.58 -11.78 19.57
CA ILE A 495 -18.27 -12.02 18.30
C ILE A 495 -19.63 -11.35 18.33
N ILE A 496 -19.84 -10.40 17.44
CA ILE A 496 -21.08 -9.63 17.32
C ILE A 496 -21.46 -9.60 15.83
N ASN A 497 -22.67 -10.05 15.49
CA ASN A 497 -23.22 -9.96 14.12
C ASN A 497 -22.28 -10.47 13.00
N ASN A 498 -21.75 -11.69 13.13
CA ASN A 498 -20.77 -12.28 12.19
C ASN A 498 -19.46 -11.48 12.03
N ARG A 499 -19.12 -10.67 13.03
CA ARG A 499 -17.85 -9.96 13.09
C ARG A 499 -17.10 -10.33 14.36
N ILE A 500 -15.79 -10.48 14.22
CA ILE A 500 -14.85 -10.60 15.32
C ILE A 500 -14.44 -9.18 15.68
N ILE A 501 -14.65 -8.80 16.94
CA ILE A 501 -14.33 -7.47 17.47
C ILE A 501 -13.18 -7.64 18.47
N ILE A 502 -12.04 -7.01 18.18
CA ILE A 502 -10.86 -7.02 19.05
C ILE A 502 -10.70 -5.64 19.65
N ASP A 503 -10.81 -5.52 20.97
CA ASP A 503 -10.60 -4.24 21.66
C ASP A 503 -9.11 -4.00 21.89
N LEU A 504 -8.54 -3.00 21.20
CA LEU A 504 -7.12 -2.68 21.34
C LEU A 504 -6.78 -2.18 22.76
N ASN A 505 -7.73 -1.59 23.50
CA ASN A 505 -7.48 -1.15 24.88
C ASN A 505 -7.19 -2.36 25.80
N GLU A 506 -7.65 -3.55 25.44
CA GLU A 506 -7.47 -4.78 26.22
C GLU A 506 -6.16 -5.52 25.91
N ILE A 507 -5.41 -5.10 24.90
CA ILE A 507 -4.14 -5.72 24.52
C ILE A 507 -3.02 -5.29 25.47
N GLU A 508 -2.13 -6.23 25.82
CA GLU A 508 -1.14 -6.07 26.90
C GLU A 508 -0.24 -4.83 26.74
N ILE A 509 0.19 -4.53 25.51
CA ILE A 509 1.05 -3.37 25.23
C ILE A 509 0.34 -2.04 25.51
N PHE A 510 -0.95 -1.95 25.17
CA PHE A 510 -1.75 -0.74 25.36
C PHE A 510 -2.22 -0.60 26.81
N LYS A 511 -2.42 -1.72 27.54
CA LYS A 511 -2.63 -1.74 29.00
C LYS A 511 -1.48 -1.12 29.79
N LYS A 512 -0.25 -1.16 29.25
CA LYS A 512 0.93 -0.50 29.84
C LYS A 512 0.96 1.02 29.59
N ILE A 513 -0.02 1.56 28.86
CA ILE A 513 -0.18 2.99 28.55
C ILE A 513 1.11 3.55 27.91
N ILE A 514 1.66 2.81 26.95
CA ILE A 514 2.77 3.29 26.14
C ILE A 514 2.15 4.15 25.04
N TYR A 515 2.57 5.41 24.93
CA TYR A 515 2.11 6.32 23.88
C TYR A 515 3.09 6.28 22.72
N GLY A 516 2.60 6.50 21.50
CA GLY A 516 3.42 6.20 20.34
C GLY A 516 2.71 6.27 19.01
N GLU A 517 3.49 6.05 17.96
CA GLU A 517 2.99 5.67 16.65
C GLU A 517 3.08 4.14 16.54
N TYR A 518 1.96 3.53 16.17
CA TYR A 518 1.79 2.09 16.14
C TYR A 518 1.43 1.64 14.74
N GLU A 519 2.07 0.56 14.33
CA GLU A 519 1.64 -0.25 13.20
C GLU A 519 1.04 -1.55 13.75
N ILE A 520 -0.17 -1.86 13.32
CA ILE A 520 -0.92 -3.05 13.73
C ILE A 520 -1.20 -3.88 12.48
N ARG A 521 -0.57 -5.05 12.42
CA ARG A 521 -0.75 -6.01 11.33
C ARG A 521 -1.72 -7.08 11.77
N VAL A 522 -2.75 -7.27 10.96
CA VAL A 522 -3.69 -8.39 11.09
C VAL A 522 -3.25 -9.48 10.14
N LEU A 523 -2.83 -10.62 10.69
CA LEU A 523 -2.35 -11.76 9.92
C LEU A 523 -3.39 -12.88 9.93
N ASP A 524 -3.46 -13.62 8.83
CA ASP A 524 -4.10 -14.93 8.71
C ASP A 524 -3.04 -15.96 8.31
N GLY A 525 -2.66 -16.81 9.26
CA GLY A 525 -1.48 -17.65 9.19
C GLY A 525 -0.21 -16.81 9.08
N ARG A 526 0.43 -16.82 7.90
CA ARG A 526 1.61 -15.98 7.59
C ARG A 526 1.29 -14.78 6.71
N ASN A 527 0.06 -14.63 6.23
CA ASN A 527 -0.29 -13.59 5.28
C ASN A 527 -0.87 -12.38 6.04
N ILE A 528 -0.28 -11.20 5.83
CA ILE A 528 -0.88 -9.93 6.24
C ILE A 528 -2.16 -9.72 5.44
N LYS A 529 -3.28 -9.56 6.15
CA LYS A 529 -4.59 -9.24 5.59
C LYS A 529 -4.92 -7.76 5.69
N ARG A 530 -4.40 -7.08 6.71
CA ARG A 530 -4.55 -5.62 6.87
C ARG A 530 -3.44 -5.05 7.72
N VAL A 531 -3.02 -3.83 7.40
CA VAL A 531 -2.14 -3.02 8.23
C VAL A 531 -2.87 -1.74 8.60
N PHE A 532 -2.84 -1.40 9.88
CA PHE A 532 -3.31 -0.12 10.40
C PHE A 532 -2.15 0.64 11.00
N THR A 533 -1.98 1.88 10.59
CA THR A 533 -1.07 2.81 11.26
C THR A 533 -1.91 3.80 12.07
N LEU A 534 -1.57 4.01 13.34
CA LEU A 534 -2.28 4.96 14.19
C LEU A 534 -1.33 5.61 15.19
N ARG A 535 -1.70 6.79 15.69
CA ARG A 535 -1.04 7.44 16.82
C ARG A 535 -1.92 7.34 18.05
N TYR A 536 -1.30 6.99 19.18
CA TYR A 536 -1.97 6.90 20.46
C TYR A 536 -1.39 7.91 21.44
N LEU A 537 -2.23 8.84 21.88
CA LEU A 537 -1.90 9.94 22.79
C LEU A 537 -2.62 9.77 24.13
N PRO A 538 -2.13 10.43 25.21
CA PRO A 538 -2.87 10.59 26.44
C PRO A 538 -4.25 11.19 26.18
N LYS A 539 -5.15 11.04 27.16
CA LYS A 539 -6.48 11.66 27.10
C LYS A 539 -6.34 13.19 27.02
N ILE A 540 -6.83 13.75 25.94
CA ILE A 540 -6.84 15.16 25.59
C ILE A 540 -8.29 15.51 25.27
N SER A 541 -8.77 16.65 25.78
CA SER A 541 -10.12 17.14 25.48
C SER A 541 -10.00 18.43 24.69
N ILE A 542 -10.73 18.51 23.58
CA ILE A 542 -10.76 19.70 22.72
C ILE A 542 -12.17 20.27 22.73
N SER A 543 -12.25 21.59 22.87
CA SER A 543 -13.50 22.34 22.71
C SER A 543 -13.30 23.42 21.68
N GLU A 544 -14.21 23.50 20.71
CA GLU A 544 -14.09 24.38 19.55
C GLU A 544 -15.17 25.44 19.51
N ASN A 545 -14.83 26.59 18.93
CA ASN A 545 -15.80 27.60 18.56
C ASN A 545 -16.06 27.55 17.05
N ASN A 546 -17.28 27.18 16.64
CA ASN A 546 -17.65 27.03 15.22
C ASN A 546 -17.71 28.35 14.44
N LEU A 547 -17.57 29.51 15.09
CA LEU A 547 -17.73 30.82 14.44
C LEU A 547 -16.73 31.10 13.29
N GLY A 548 -15.58 30.41 13.26
CA GLY A 548 -14.52 30.57 12.26
C GLY A 548 -14.43 29.48 11.19
N LYS A 549 -15.25 28.41 11.25
CA LYS A 549 -15.21 27.31 10.27
C LYS A 549 -15.85 27.64 8.92
N TRP A 550 -16.68 28.69 8.88
CA TRP A 550 -17.39 29.16 7.69
C TRP A 550 -17.12 30.65 7.45
N PRO A 551 -17.06 31.09 6.17
CA PRO A 551 -16.91 32.50 5.86
C PRO A 551 -18.19 33.27 6.21
N LYS A 552 -18.05 34.55 6.59
CA LYS A 552 -19.16 35.45 6.93
C LYS A 552 -19.17 36.69 6.02
N ASP A 553 -20.28 36.86 5.29
CA ASP A 553 -20.58 38.03 4.46
C ASP A 553 -19.39 38.50 3.59
N LYS A 554 -19.19 39.82 3.48
CA LYS A 554 -18.09 40.46 2.74
C LYS A 554 -16.71 40.28 3.38
N LYS A 555 -16.65 39.85 4.64
CA LYS A 555 -15.40 39.79 5.42
C LYS A 555 -14.63 38.49 5.20
N GLY A 556 -15.25 37.48 4.60
CA GLY A 556 -14.64 36.17 4.42
C GLY A 556 -14.49 35.43 5.75
N TYR A 557 -13.39 34.70 5.91
CA TYR A 557 -13.11 33.95 7.14
C TYR A 557 -12.65 34.85 8.30
N VAL A 558 -13.15 34.55 9.49
CA VAL A 558 -12.58 35.06 10.75
C VAL A 558 -11.61 34.04 11.35
N ASN A 559 -10.77 34.49 12.28
CA ASN A 559 -9.84 33.60 12.99
C ASN A 559 -10.62 32.47 13.70
N ASN A 560 -10.10 31.25 13.60
CA ASN A 560 -10.65 30.10 14.29
C ASN A 560 -9.99 29.98 15.67
N SER A 561 -10.77 29.67 16.71
CA SER A 561 -10.23 29.46 18.05
C SER A 561 -10.79 28.19 18.70
N PHE A 562 -9.91 27.51 19.43
CA PHE A 562 -10.22 26.28 20.14
C PHE A 562 -9.38 26.18 21.42
N LYS A 563 -9.85 25.36 22.35
CA LYS A 563 -9.17 25.09 23.62
C LYS A 563 -8.82 23.62 23.74
N VAL A 564 -7.62 23.36 24.24
CA VAL A 564 -7.09 22.02 24.49
C VAL A 564 -6.84 21.86 25.98
N ILE A 565 -7.33 20.75 26.54
CA ILE A 565 -7.11 20.36 27.94
C ILE A 565 -6.32 19.04 27.92
N CYS A 566 -5.11 19.04 28.48
CA CYS A 566 -4.21 17.89 28.48
C CYS A 566 -3.38 17.80 29.77
N GLN A 567 -2.65 16.70 29.95
CA GLN A 567 -1.71 16.55 31.07
C GLN A 567 -0.44 17.42 30.86
N ASN A 568 0.25 17.76 31.95
CA ASN A 568 1.45 18.61 31.91
C ASN A 568 2.63 18.04 31.10
N ASN A 569 2.66 16.73 30.88
CA ASN A 569 3.68 16.07 30.05
C ASN A 569 3.38 16.14 28.55
N VAL A 570 2.32 16.85 28.15
CA VAL A 570 1.93 17.08 26.76
C VAL A 570 2.13 18.56 26.42
N THR A 571 2.80 18.83 25.30
CA THR A 571 3.03 20.17 24.79
C THR A 571 2.56 20.26 23.35
N PHE A 572 1.80 21.30 23.03
CA PHE A 572 1.37 21.62 21.66
C PHE A 572 2.15 22.82 21.15
N SER A 573 2.52 22.78 19.87
CA SER A 573 3.13 23.89 19.16
C SER A 573 2.50 24.01 17.78
N PHE A 574 1.79 25.11 17.51
CA PHE A 574 1.19 25.39 16.20
C PHE A 574 1.89 26.57 15.53
N SER A 575 2.00 26.53 14.20
CA SER A 575 2.49 27.66 13.40
C SER A 575 1.33 28.64 13.12
N ASP A 576 1.66 29.92 12.94
CA ASP A 576 0.69 30.97 12.57
C ASP A 576 -0.54 31.04 13.51
N CYS A 577 -0.30 30.97 14.82
CA CYS A 577 -1.33 31.13 15.83
C CYS A 577 -0.85 31.96 17.02
N ILE A 578 -1.80 32.47 17.79
CA ILE A 578 -1.58 32.94 19.16
C ILE A 578 -1.94 31.79 20.10
N GLN A 579 -1.02 31.42 20.99
CA GLN A 579 -1.22 30.36 21.97
C GLN A 579 -1.02 30.90 23.39
N GLU A 580 -2.02 30.72 24.24
CA GLU A 580 -1.97 31.06 25.66
C GLU A 580 -2.13 29.79 26.49
N GLU A 581 -1.20 29.56 27.43
CA GLU A 581 -1.18 28.38 28.28
C GLU A 581 -1.40 28.76 29.75
N VAL A 582 -2.32 28.04 30.40
CA VAL A 582 -2.58 28.13 31.84
C VAL A 582 -2.43 26.75 32.46
N ILE A 583 -1.52 26.61 33.41
CA ILE A 583 -1.29 25.37 34.15
C ILE A 583 -2.17 25.37 35.39
N ASP A 584 -2.99 24.32 35.55
CA ASP A 584 -3.86 24.08 36.70
C ASP A 584 -3.58 22.68 37.29
N GLY A 585 -2.73 22.65 38.31
CA GLY A 585 -2.30 21.40 38.94
C GLY A 585 -1.53 20.49 37.97
N SER A 586 -2.06 19.28 37.74
CA SER A 586 -1.49 18.29 36.80
C SER A 586 -2.00 18.44 35.35
N MET A 587 -2.90 19.39 35.12
CA MET A 587 -3.53 19.65 33.83
C MET A 587 -3.11 21.00 33.27
N LYS A 588 -3.11 21.08 31.95
CA LYS A 588 -2.75 22.24 31.16
C LYS A 588 -3.94 22.63 30.28
N ASN A 589 -4.32 23.90 30.34
CA ASN A 589 -5.36 24.49 29.51
C ASN A 589 -4.70 25.41 28.48
N ILE A 590 -4.82 25.08 27.21
CA ILE A 590 -4.20 25.82 26.11
C ILE A 590 -5.32 26.46 25.27
N SER A 591 -5.32 27.78 25.12
CA SER A 591 -6.19 28.51 24.19
C SER A 591 -5.41 28.84 22.93
N ILE A 592 -5.94 28.49 21.77
CA ILE A 592 -5.29 28.67 20.46
C ILE A 592 -6.20 29.50 19.57
N GLU A 593 -5.65 30.54 18.94
CA GLU A 593 -6.31 31.36 17.93
C GLU A 593 -5.48 31.37 16.63
N SER A 594 -6.05 30.89 15.53
CA SER A 594 -5.36 30.82 14.25
C SER A 594 -5.24 32.20 13.60
N LEU A 595 -4.03 32.56 13.19
CA LEU A 595 -3.75 33.75 12.37
C LEU A 595 -3.66 33.41 10.87
N THR A 596 -3.45 32.13 10.55
CA THR A 596 -3.36 31.68 9.16
C THR A 596 -4.68 31.76 8.42
N ARG A 597 -4.56 32.00 7.10
CA ARG A 597 -5.69 31.90 6.15
C ARG A 597 -5.74 30.56 5.42
N SER A 598 -4.94 29.59 5.85
CA SER A 598 -4.95 28.24 5.30
C SER A 598 -6.18 27.44 5.74
N GLU A 599 -6.45 26.34 5.03
CA GLU A 599 -7.50 25.36 5.39
C GLU A 599 -7.20 24.66 6.72
N TYR A 600 -5.91 24.41 6.96
CA TYR A 600 -5.42 23.69 8.12
C TYR A 600 -4.46 24.56 8.93
N LEU A 601 -4.51 24.36 10.25
CA LEU A 601 -3.49 24.79 11.19
C LEU A 601 -2.52 23.62 11.41
N ILE A 602 -1.25 23.87 11.10
CA ILE A 602 -0.18 22.87 11.20
C ILE A 602 0.55 23.05 12.53
N GLY A 603 0.92 21.93 13.16
CA GLY A 603 1.65 21.96 14.41
C GLY A 603 2.30 20.64 14.76
N THR A 604 2.71 20.52 16.01
CA THR A 604 3.24 19.32 16.61
C THR A 604 2.67 19.13 18.01
N VAL A 605 2.60 17.87 18.43
CA VAL A 605 2.40 17.50 19.84
C VAL A 605 3.62 16.72 20.30
N GLU A 606 4.16 17.14 21.43
CA GLU A 606 5.25 16.48 22.13
C GLU A 606 4.72 15.85 23.41
N ILE A 607 5.07 14.58 23.64
CA ILE A 607 4.75 13.84 24.85
C ILE A 607 6.04 13.43 25.54
N ILE A 608 6.17 13.79 26.81
CA ILE A 608 7.26 13.33 27.67
C ILE A 608 6.82 12.04 28.35
N GLN A 609 7.48 10.93 28.00
CA GLN A 609 7.27 9.61 28.58
C GLN A 609 8.61 8.90 28.81
N PHE A 610 8.81 8.30 29.98
CA PHE A 610 10.08 7.63 30.37
C PHE A 610 11.33 8.52 30.17
N ASN A 611 11.23 9.82 30.45
CA ASN A 611 12.27 10.84 30.22
C ASN A 611 12.70 11.00 28.75
N LYS A 612 11.91 10.51 27.79
CA LYS A 612 12.07 10.77 26.37
C LYS A 612 10.92 11.63 25.86
N ALA A 613 11.23 12.54 24.94
CA ALA A 613 10.23 13.31 24.22
C ALA A 613 9.87 12.60 22.91
N ILE A 614 8.59 12.32 22.71
CA ILE A 614 8.06 11.77 21.47
C ILE A 614 7.23 12.86 20.80
N THR A 615 7.61 13.26 19.59
CA THR A 615 6.94 14.33 18.84
C THR A 615 6.19 13.77 17.64
N PHE A 616 4.97 14.26 17.43
CA PHE A 616 4.12 13.92 16.28
C PHE A 616 3.67 15.19 15.56
N PRO A 617 3.61 15.18 14.21
CA PRO A 617 2.98 16.26 13.47
C PRO A 617 1.47 16.25 13.67
N LEU A 618 0.89 17.44 13.72
CA LEU A 618 -0.55 17.68 13.81
C LEU A 618 -1.00 18.52 12.63
N LYS A 619 -2.19 18.20 12.14
CA LYS A 619 -2.90 18.94 11.12
C LYS A 619 -4.34 19.09 11.57
N LYS A 620 -4.69 20.29 12.03
CA LYS A 620 -6.04 20.61 12.51
C LYS A 620 -6.78 21.35 11.43
N LYS A 621 -7.96 20.90 11.02
CA LYS A 621 -8.78 21.67 10.09
C LYS A 621 -9.43 22.84 10.81
N ILE A 622 -9.40 24.01 10.16
CA ILE A 622 -9.94 25.25 10.74
C ILE A 622 -11.01 25.88 9.84
N ARG A 623 -11.20 25.37 8.62
CA ARG A 623 -12.16 25.86 7.61
C ARG A 623 -12.81 24.70 6.85
N ASN A 624 -14.12 24.78 6.58
CA ASN A 624 -14.86 23.71 5.90
C ASN A 624 -15.05 23.96 4.39
N LEU A 625 -14.87 25.19 3.91
CA LEU A 625 -15.08 25.56 2.50
C LEU A 625 -13.84 26.18 1.87
N GLN A 626 -13.42 25.68 0.72
CA GLN A 626 -12.48 26.35 -0.17
C GLN A 626 -13.17 26.69 -1.49
N TRP A 627 -12.71 27.75 -2.13
CA TRP A 627 -13.18 28.13 -3.46
C TRP A 627 -12.01 28.50 -4.37
N SER A 628 -12.21 28.33 -5.67
CA SER A 628 -11.30 28.78 -6.71
C SER A 628 -12.09 29.29 -7.90
N LEU A 629 -11.58 30.30 -8.60
CA LEU A 629 -12.11 30.74 -9.89
C LEU A 629 -11.11 30.33 -10.96
N ILE A 630 -11.46 29.31 -11.73
CA ILE A 630 -10.61 28.77 -12.78
C ILE A 630 -11.05 29.36 -14.10
N LYS A 631 -10.14 30.02 -14.82
CA LYS A 631 -10.43 30.53 -16.16
C LYS A 631 -10.66 29.36 -17.11
N GLU A 632 -11.59 29.50 -18.05
CA GLU A 632 -11.83 28.48 -19.07
C GLU A 632 -10.55 28.18 -19.86
N GLY A 633 -10.10 26.92 -19.82
CA GLY A 633 -8.85 26.45 -20.41
C GLY A 633 -7.68 26.30 -19.43
N GLU A 634 -7.76 26.85 -18.22
CA GLU A 634 -6.77 26.58 -17.16
C GLU A 634 -7.00 25.21 -16.52
N GLN A 635 -5.89 24.50 -16.24
CA GLN A 635 -5.92 23.17 -15.62
C GLN A 635 -5.42 23.15 -14.17
N LYS A 636 -4.67 24.18 -13.75
CA LYS A 636 -4.15 24.30 -12.40
C LYS A 636 -5.21 24.94 -11.50
N VAL A 637 -5.53 24.27 -10.39
CA VAL A 637 -6.44 24.80 -9.38
C VAL A 637 -5.64 25.57 -8.33
N GLN A 638 -5.93 26.86 -8.15
CA GLN A 638 -5.36 27.65 -7.06
C GLN A 638 -6.47 28.03 -6.08
N TRP A 639 -6.39 27.50 -4.85
CA TRP A 639 -7.39 27.77 -3.82
C TRP A 639 -7.23 29.17 -3.24
N GLU A 640 -8.35 29.89 -3.19
CA GLU A 640 -8.38 31.27 -2.74
C GLU A 640 -8.38 31.38 -1.22
N LYS A 641 -7.60 32.33 -0.72
CA LYS A 641 -7.46 32.60 0.73
C LYS A 641 -8.37 33.74 1.19
N ASP A 642 -8.80 34.59 0.27
CA ASP A 642 -9.53 35.83 0.49
C ASP A 642 -10.71 35.99 -0.48
N PRO A 643 -11.66 36.89 -0.19
CA PRO A 643 -12.69 37.26 -1.15
C PRO A 643 -12.05 37.83 -2.43
N ASN A 644 -12.38 37.23 -3.58
CA ASN A 644 -11.88 37.69 -4.86
C ASN A 644 -12.63 38.93 -5.36
N THR A 645 -11.87 39.88 -5.91
CA THR A 645 -12.43 41.01 -6.66
C THR A 645 -12.21 40.77 -8.14
N LEU A 646 -13.31 40.60 -8.89
CA LEU A 646 -13.29 40.48 -10.35
C LEU A 646 -13.72 41.80 -10.97
N PHE A 647 -12.94 42.29 -11.94
CA PHE A 647 -13.35 43.43 -12.76
C PHE A 647 -14.29 42.98 -13.87
N ILE A 648 -15.26 43.83 -14.22
CA ILE A 648 -16.23 43.53 -15.30
C ILE A 648 -15.51 43.22 -16.62
N SER A 649 -14.39 43.89 -16.92
CA SER A 649 -13.56 43.58 -18.09
C SER A 649 -13.08 42.13 -18.11
N GLN A 650 -12.64 41.59 -16.97
CA GLN A 650 -12.14 40.21 -16.88
C GLN A 650 -13.24 39.18 -17.16
N LEU A 651 -14.47 39.46 -16.72
CA LEU A 651 -15.66 38.62 -16.95
C LEU A 651 -16.18 38.71 -18.39
N MET A 652 -15.95 39.83 -19.09
CA MET A 652 -16.32 39.94 -20.51
C MET A 652 -15.32 39.24 -21.42
N ASP A 653 -14.04 39.22 -21.03
CA ASP A 653 -12.98 38.64 -21.84
C ASP A 653 -12.77 37.14 -21.59
N ASN A 654 -13.26 36.60 -20.47
CA ASN A 654 -13.04 35.22 -20.08
C ASN A 654 -14.25 34.60 -19.36
N ASN A 655 -14.52 33.33 -19.64
CA ASN A 655 -15.41 32.53 -18.82
C ASN A 655 -14.64 31.97 -17.61
N TYR A 656 -15.27 31.95 -16.44
CA TYR A 656 -14.72 31.38 -15.22
C TYR A 656 -15.63 30.29 -14.68
N ASN A 657 -15.04 29.21 -14.19
CA ASN A 657 -15.71 28.19 -13.41
C ASN A 657 -15.44 28.43 -11.94
N LEU A 658 -16.51 28.52 -11.13
CA LEU A 658 -16.40 28.52 -9.68
C LEU A 658 -16.28 27.08 -9.20
N VAL A 659 -15.12 26.73 -8.66
CA VAL A 659 -14.87 25.43 -8.05
C VAL A 659 -15.02 25.58 -6.54
N LEU A 660 -15.80 24.70 -5.94
CA LEU A 660 -16.04 24.66 -4.51
C LEU A 660 -15.59 23.32 -3.96
N LYS A 661 -14.81 23.35 -2.89
CA LYS A 661 -14.43 22.15 -2.13
C LYS A 661 -15.00 22.29 -0.73
N ILE A 662 -16.01 21.47 -0.44
CA ILE A 662 -16.62 21.36 0.88
C ILE A 662 -16.06 20.10 1.49
N ASN A 663 -15.28 20.25 2.55
CA ASN A 663 -14.83 19.12 3.33
C ASN A 663 -15.68 19.13 4.58
N ASP A 664 -16.72 18.32 4.67
CA ASP A 664 -17.50 18.08 5.89
C ASP A 664 -18.13 16.70 5.78
N ASP A 665 -18.38 16.04 6.92
CA ASP A 665 -19.01 14.72 6.91
C ASP A 665 -20.45 14.87 6.42
N ILE A 666 -20.68 14.27 5.24
CA ILE A 666 -21.86 14.43 4.38
C ILE A 666 -23.12 13.99 5.14
N SER A 667 -23.78 14.93 5.80
CA SER A 667 -25.16 14.75 6.30
C SER A 667 -25.98 16.04 6.32
N ASP A 668 -25.36 17.21 6.12
CA ASP A 668 -26.04 18.50 6.16
C ASP A 668 -26.29 19.07 4.75
N GLU A 669 -27.46 19.68 4.55
CA GLU A 669 -27.77 20.49 3.37
C GLU A 669 -27.16 21.90 3.53
N TYR A 670 -26.20 22.25 2.67
CA TYR A 670 -25.60 23.58 2.66
C TYR A 670 -26.25 24.48 1.62
N THR A 671 -26.62 25.70 2.03
CA THR A 671 -27.06 26.76 1.10
C THR A 671 -25.91 27.74 0.86
N ILE A 672 -25.37 27.77 -0.35
CA ILE A 672 -24.34 28.71 -0.75
C ILE A 672 -25.00 29.91 -1.45
N LYS A 673 -24.80 31.11 -0.90
CA LYS A 673 -25.28 32.36 -1.50
C LYS A 673 -24.09 33.11 -2.10
N LEU A 674 -24.11 33.25 -3.42
CA LEU A 674 -23.13 34.07 -4.13
C LEU A 674 -23.61 35.53 -4.12
N PHE A 675 -22.80 36.40 -3.53
CA PHE A 675 -23.07 37.83 -3.53
C PHE A 675 -22.12 38.55 -4.49
N LEU A 676 -22.66 39.07 -5.58
CA LEU A 676 -21.95 39.98 -6.47
C LEU A 676 -22.15 41.41 -5.96
N PHE A 677 -21.11 41.95 -5.32
CA PHE A 677 -21.10 43.34 -4.91
C PHE A 677 -20.37 44.16 -5.97
N ARG A 678 -21.07 45.14 -6.55
CA ARG A 678 -20.41 46.19 -7.33
C ARG A 678 -19.69 47.09 -6.32
N LEU A 679 -18.35 47.11 -6.37
CA LEU A 679 -17.55 48.06 -5.61
C LEU A 679 -17.78 49.49 -6.10
#